data_AF-A0A3Q9FCZ3-F1
#
_entry.id   AF-A0A3Q9FCZ3-F1
#
_cell.length_a   1.000
_cell.length_b   1.000
_cell.length_c   1.000
_cell.angle_alpha   90.00
_cell.angle_beta   90.00
_cell.angle_gamma   90.00
#
_symmetry.space_group_name_H-M   'P 1'
#
loop_
_entity.id
_entity.type
_entity.pdbx_description
1 polymer ?
#
loop_
_entity_poly.entity_id
_entity_poly.type
_entity_poly.pdbx_seq_one_letter_code
_entity_poly.pdbx_strand_id
1 'polypeptide(L)'
;MIDSSLDARPEEDARTDEHAARADVPDAAVPRPEPPQIVVGRSDGVSMWTKDTRLICIKQMPLPGVVIFVHGVNSEGEWFEAAEQGLCNGLNRRLGRLDDQLKYRGIDAGQLAPAKYTESVTPDGFLNPKLWSGNYIKSDPSFSPVIHFRWGYRATAAELKEYGDKIFLNEKDYWGGGPFTNGCASLPDLWHGGLDDRAAGWLTVQGINPTNRPLYRAPPRAYGVLAALRLAKLIESIRRMQADVPITVVCHSQGNIVGLTAAFFGDALPDVEDPWGRSGHCVADAYVLANAPYSLARADGPNPSDTFMDTWSQRATRDGSGRRGRQTYAARTKTFGKFLSIIGTRKAYELSADKIDEDMANERVSPTSKRSYAAQEDRARHGLNGSTYGRVTAYCCPHDQVISAVTVQGIGWRGIDKNELNDIGVPGVLTQRVFASGFQVGVQERYQYWEDDWRHRQKGKTSGFWYPPSPPAKFNLIGALKGNESVFGVAATLASAPIMFFVTQISSALNMFRVNALPPKGWTVVADAPALDEPFPPQALRFGKPIETKDGNAKSDFNEGNDPPAAWRDASKSEADKRADDPYDQYKAKNKDSAAQGTAESEAGQRYEDRALMRMEARRTLNTEWLDGDGHVIGEDGKSEMPEGYKEWRDRHIVDWLDRGSTNSPTNHSTTMTNPDHAKKALAYDVAIGVCYLTPKQMKALRIEADWRMGDGIPNNSLNKKYTEYFMRGELDGLPMHEWVHAESSEGKMPDAITNEREGQFYLKVGGTI
;
A
#
# COMPACT_ATOMS: atom_id res chain seq x y z
N MET A 1 28.10 -33.90 73.97
CA MET A 1 26.92 -33.44 74.70
C MET A 1 25.74 -33.52 73.74
N ILE A 2 24.97 -34.62 73.89
CA ILE A 2 23.54 -34.86 73.60
C ILE A 2 23.14 -34.63 72.12
N ASP A 3 23.30 -35.66 71.26
CA ASP A 3 22.38 -36.77 70.88
C ASP A 3 21.42 -36.33 69.75
N SER A 4 21.10 -37.06 68.68
CA SER A 4 21.23 -38.47 68.24
C SER A 4 20.96 -38.47 66.71
N SER A 5 21.83 -38.97 65.83
CA SER A 5 21.87 -40.34 65.25
C SER A 5 20.61 -40.87 64.54
N LEU A 6 20.84 -41.49 63.37
CA LEU A 6 20.05 -42.50 62.61
C LEU A 6 19.07 -41.92 61.56
N ASP A 7 18.99 -42.37 60.31
CA ASP A 7 19.57 -43.57 59.68
C ASP A 7 19.59 -43.47 58.14
N ALA A 8 20.36 -44.37 57.51
CA ALA A 8 20.60 -44.46 56.08
C ALA A 8 19.90 -45.66 55.41
N ARG A 9 19.28 -45.43 54.23
CA ARG A 9 18.92 -46.34 53.10
C ARG A 9 18.12 -47.64 53.41
N PRO A 10 17.31 -48.15 52.45
CA PRO A 10 17.85 -49.12 51.47
C PRO A 10 17.28 -49.01 50.04
N GLU A 11 18.02 -49.60 49.09
CA GLU A 11 17.60 -49.95 47.73
C GLU A 11 16.77 -51.25 47.70
N GLU A 12 16.05 -51.43 46.57
CA GLU A 12 15.36 -52.65 46.07
C GLU A 12 14.13 -53.10 46.87
N ASP A 13 12.98 -53.44 46.27
CA ASP A 13 12.85 -54.43 45.20
C ASP A 13 11.43 -54.41 44.55
N ALA A 14 11.37 -55.04 43.37
CA ALA A 14 10.24 -55.78 42.81
C ALA A 14 8.97 -55.07 42.26
N ARG A 15 8.86 -55.20 40.92
CA ARG A 15 7.68 -55.10 40.05
C ARG A 15 6.52 -56.01 40.54
N THR A 16 5.27 -55.60 40.36
CA THR A 16 4.40 -55.97 39.20
C THR A 16 2.94 -55.57 39.43
N ASP A 17 2.36 -55.00 38.37
CA ASP A 17 0.99 -55.17 37.86
C ASP A 17 -0.22 -54.84 38.75
N GLU A 18 -0.95 -53.77 38.41
CA GLU A 18 -2.25 -53.90 37.71
C GLU A 18 -2.87 -52.52 37.43
N HIS A 19 -3.44 -52.36 36.24
CA HIS A 19 -4.20 -51.21 35.79
C HIS A 19 -5.43 -50.96 36.68
N ALA A 20 -5.52 -49.77 37.27
CA ALA A 20 -6.79 -49.19 37.70
C ALA A 20 -6.86 -47.74 37.21
N ALA A 21 -7.75 -47.51 36.24
CA ALA A 21 -8.11 -46.19 35.75
C ALA A 21 -8.57 -45.29 36.90
N ARG A 22 -7.81 -44.23 37.18
CA ARG A 22 -8.32 -43.06 37.91
C ARG A 22 -8.52 -41.95 36.90
N ALA A 23 -9.76 -41.50 36.80
CA ALA A 23 -10.14 -40.32 36.04
C ALA A 23 -9.36 -39.12 36.59
N ASP A 24 -8.53 -38.52 35.76
CA ASP A 24 -7.92 -37.22 36.03
C ASP A 24 -9.05 -36.20 36.14
N VAL A 25 -9.20 -35.65 37.34
CA VAL A 25 -9.98 -34.43 37.57
C VAL A 25 -9.31 -33.33 36.74
N PRO A 26 -10.05 -32.55 35.92
CA PRO A 26 -9.45 -31.49 35.15
C PRO A 26 -8.76 -30.51 36.10
N ASP A 27 -7.50 -30.21 35.83
CA ASP A 27 -6.73 -29.16 36.49
C ASP A 27 -7.61 -27.91 36.56
N ALA A 28 -7.85 -27.41 37.78
CA ALA A 28 -8.68 -26.24 37.99
C ALA A 28 -8.08 -25.07 37.18
N ALA A 29 -8.84 -24.56 36.21
CA ALA A 29 -8.41 -23.48 35.35
C ALA A 29 -7.90 -22.30 36.19
N VAL A 30 -6.67 -21.86 35.92
CA VAL A 30 -6.08 -20.68 36.56
C VAL A 30 -7.08 -19.52 36.46
N PRO A 31 -7.48 -18.86 37.57
CA PRO A 31 -8.44 -17.78 37.54
C PRO A 31 -7.99 -16.67 36.58
N ARG A 32 -8.89 -16.23 35.69
CA ARG A 32 -8.63 -15.14 34.75
C ARG A 32 -8.27 -13.86 35.53
N PRO A 33 -7.25 -13.09 35.10
CA PRO A 33 -7.02 -11.74 35.63
C PRO A 33 -8.30 -10.89 35.50
N GLU A 34 -8.53 -9.98 36.44
CA GLU A 34 -9.64 -9.03 36.29
C GLU A 34 -9.49 -8.21 35.00
N PRO A 35 -10.59 -7.98 34.25
CA PRO A 35 -10.53 -7.23 33.02
C PRO A 35 -10.03 -5.80 33.28
N PRO A 36 -9.19 -5.24 32.40
CA PRO A 36 -8.67 -3.89 32.57
C PRO A 36 -9.81 -2.87 32.54
N GLN A 37 -9.68 -1.84 33.38
CA GLN A 37 -10.61 -0.73 33.39
C GLN A 37 -10.51 0.09 32.10
N ILE A 38 -11.67 0.52 31.59
CA ILE A 38 -11.76 1.42 30.44
C ILE A 38 -11.57 2.85 30.94
N VAL A 39 -10.58 3.55 30.40
CA VAL A 39 -10.39 4.98 30.67
C VAL A 39 -11.38 5.76 29.82
N VAL A 40 -12.42 6.29 30.47
CA VAL A 40 -13.47 7.08 29.81
C VAL A 40 -13.22 8.59 29.82
N GLY A 41 -12.21 9.07 30.56
CA GLY A 41 -11.86 10.49 30.66
C GLY A 41 -10.61 10.71 31.51
N ARG A 42 -9.89 11.82 31.25
CA ARG A 42 -8.72 12.28 32.03
C ARG A 42 -8.75 13.80 32.16
N SER A 43 -8.26 14.31 33.28
CA SER A 43 -8.13 15.75 33.52
C SER A 43 -7.04 15.98 34.56
N ASP A 44 -6.15 16.93 34.30
CA ASP A 44 -5.11 17.37 35.22
C ASP A 44 -5.44 18.79 35.70
N GLY A 45 -5.16 19.10 36.96
CA GLY A 45 -5.45 20.41 37.53
C GLY A 45 -4.58 20.76 38.73
N VAL A 46 -4.47 22.04 39.01
CA VAL A 46 -3.77 22.57 40.20
C VAL A 46 -4.79 22.81 41.30
N SER A 47 -4.50 22.35 42.51
CA SER A 47 -5.33 22.65 43.67
C SER A 47 -5.29 24.15 43.98
N MET A 48 -6.45 24.82 43.98
CA MET A 48 -6.58 26.23 44.35
C MET A 48 -7.24 26.38 45.72
N TRP A 49 -6.80 27.38 46.50
CA TRP A 49 -7.34 27.69 47.83
C TRP A 49 -8.74 28.34 47.79
N THR A 50 -9.22 28.69 46.59
CA THR A 50 -10.55 29.24 46.35
C THR A 50 -11.62 28.15 46.35
N LYS A 51 -12.63 28.30 47.23
CA LYS A 51 -13.86 27.51 47.21
C LYS A 51 -14.51 27.58 45.82
N ASP A 52 -15.19 26.50 45.44
CA ASP A 52 -15.97 26.36 44.21
C ASP A 52 -15.20 26.33 42.88
N THR A 53 -13.88 26.16 42.91
CA THR A 53 -13.11 25.81 41.71
C THR A 53 -13.24 24.30 41.44
N ARG A 54 -14.04 23.91 40.44
CA ARG A 54 -14.25 22.50 40.09
C ARG A 54 -13.28 22.05 39.00
N LEU A 55 -12.59 20.93 39.22
CA LEU A 55 -11.92 20.22 38.14
C LEU A 55 -12.98 19.51 37.29
N ILE A 56 -13.05 19.84 36.00
CA ILE A 56 -13.98 19.20 35.07
C ILE A 56 -13.23 18.06 34.38
N CYS A 57 -13.69 16.83 34.56
CA CYS A 57 -13.25 15.68 33.78
C CYS A 57 -14.34 15.34 32.76
N ILE A 58 -14.01 15.48 31.48
CA ILE A 58 -14.95 15.21 30.38
C ILE A 58 -14.90 13.72 30.06
N LYS A 59 -16.06 13.10 29.84
CA LYS A 59 -16.12 11.77 29.23
C LYS A 59 -15.68 11.93 27.77
N GLN A 60 -14.50 11.43 27.43
CA GLN A 60 -13.96 11.47 26.08
C GLN A 60 -14.78 10.51 25.21
N MET A 61 -15.33 10.98 24.10
CA MET A 61 -15.94 10.07 23.13
C MET A 61 -14.85 9.14 22.55
N PRO A 62 -15.10 7.83 22.47
CA PRO A 62 -14.09 6.87 22.03
C PRO A 62 -13.69 7.05 20.56
N LEU A 63 -12.60 6.42 20.14
CA LEU A 63 -12.29 6.29 18.72
C LEU A 63 -13.40 5.47 18.03
N PRO A 64 -13.76 5.76 16.78
CA PRO A 64 -14.82 5.03 16.07
C PRO A 64 -14.41 3.65 15.54
N GLY A 65 -13.18 3.22 15.82
CA GLY A 65 -12.54 2.04 15.25
C GLY A 65 -11.05 2.28 15.01
N VAL A 66 -10.41 1.34 14.32
CA VAL A 66 -9.03 1.43 13.83
C VAL A 66 -9.04 1.37 12.30
N VAL A 67 -8.29 2.27 11.67
CA VAL A 67 -8.13 2.30 10.21
C VAL A 67 -6.67 2.09 9.86
N ILE A 68 -6.36 1.06 9.10
CA ILE A 68 -4.99 0.73 8.71
C ILE A 68 -4.77 1.15 7.27
N PHE A 69 -3.83 2.06 7.04
CA PHE A 69 -3.44 2.50 5.70
C PHE A 69 -2.27 1.67 5.19
N VAL A 70 -2.40 1.10 4.00
CA VAL A 70 -1.40 0.22 3.37
C VAL A 70 -0.98 0.82 2.03
N HIS A 71 0.30 1.18 1.92
CA HIS A 71 0.86 1.81 0.71
C HIS A 71 1.25 0.80 -0.38
N GLY A 72 1.50 1.31 -1.59
CA GLY A 72 1.90 0.55 -2.78
C GLY A 72 3.39 0.22 -2.85
N VAL A 73 3.83 -0.26 -4.02
CA VAL A 73 5.25 -0.44 -4.36
C VAL A 73 5.91 0.92 -4.61
N ASN A 74 7.23 1.00 -4.44
CA ASN A 74 8.01 2.21 -4.64
C ASN A 74 7.40 3.44 -3.94
N SER A 75 7.05 3.26 -2.66
CA SER A 75 6.29 4.24 -1.88
C SER A 75 6.65 4.08 -0.41
N GLU A 76 6.73 5.21 0.31
CA GLU A 76 6.85 5.28 1.77
C GLU A 76 5.52 5.75 2.43
N GLY A 77 4.44 5.76 1.65
CA GLY A 77 3.09 6.17 2.08
C GLY A 77 2.79 7.65 1.85
N GLU A 78 3.12 8.19 0.68
CA GLU A 78 2.99 9.62 0.34
C GLU A 78 1.54 10.14 0.44
N TRP A 79 0.54 9.26 0.33
CA TRP A 79 -0.88 9.63 0.44
C TRP A 79 -1.40 9.64 1.89
N PHE A 80 -0.64 9.09 2.84
CA PHE A 80 -1.13 8.83 4.19
C PHE A 80 -1.54 10.11 4.93
N GLU A 81 -0.70 11.15 4.91
CA GLU A 81 -0.98 12.39 5.66
C GLU A 81 -2.25 13.09 5.15
N ALA A 82 -2.37 13.27 3.84
CA ALA A 82 -3.55 13.89 3.22
C ALA A 82 -4.82 13.08 3.53
N ALA A 83 -4.77 11.76 3.38
CA ALA A 83 -5.93 10.93 3.66
C ALA A 83 -6.28 10.86 5.15
N GLU A 84 -5.29 10.85 6.06
CA GLU A 84 -5.53 10.85 7.51
C GLU A 84 -6.18 12.15 7.96
N GLN A 85 -5.68 13.29 7.46
CA GLN A 85 -6.26 14.60 7.70
C GLN A 85 -7.70 14.68 7.19
N GLY A 86 -7.94 14.20 5.97
CA GLY A 86 -9.27 14.13 5.38
C GLY A 86 -10.22 13.22 6.17
N LEU A 87 -9.76 12.02 6.51
CA LEU A 87 -10.53 11.02 7.24
C LEU A 87 -10.94 11.52 8.63
N CYS A 88 -10.01 12.11 9.40
CA CYS A 88 -10.34 12.72 10.71
C CYS A 88 -11.41 13.81 10.57
N ASN A 89 -11.27 14.69 9.57
CA ASN A 89 -12.25 15.75 9.30
C ASN A 89 -13.62 15.19 8.89
N GLY A 90 -13.64 14.17 8.03
CA GLY A 90 -14.85 13.52 7.57
C GLY A 90 -15.56 12.76 8.68
N LEU A 91 -14.82 12.04 9.51
CA LEU A 91 -15.36 11.33 10.66
C LEU A 91 -15.87 12.28 11.74
N ASN A 92 -15.22 13.42 11.98
CA ASN A 92 -15.77 14.45 12.87
C ASN A 92 -17.13 14.96 12.36
N ARG A 93 -17.31 15.11 11.04
CA ARG A 93 -18.60 15.47 10.44
C ARG A 93 -19.63 14.33 10.53
N ARG A 94 -19.25 13.10 10.18
CA ARG A 94 -20.12 11.91 10.18
C ARG A 94 -20.63 11.58 11.58
N LEU A 95 -19.77 11.66 12.59
CA LEU A 95 -20.02 11.21 13.96
C LEU A 95 -20.54 12.32 14.90
N GLY A 96 -20.91 13.47 14.35
CA GLY A 96 -21.45 14.57 15.13
C GLY A 96 -20.43 15.22 16.09
N ARG A 97 -19.16 15.33 15.71
CA ARG A 97 -18.07 15.87 16.54
C ARG A 97 -17.56 17.24 16.09
N LEU A 98 -18.37 17.99 15.33
CA LEU A 98 -18.01 19.34 14.91
C LEU A 98 -18.03 20.32 16.09
N ASP A 99 -17.33 21.45 15.95
CA ASP A 99 -17.21 22.50 16.98
C ASP A 99 -18.54 23.06 17.46
N ASP A 100 -19.53 23.08 16.58
CA ASP A 100 -20.90 23.51 16.88
C ASP A 100 -21.76 22.39 17.47
N GLN A 101 -21.26 21.15 17.55
CA GLN A 101 -21.98 20.02 18.13
C GLN A 101 -21.46 19.66 19.54
N LEU A 102 -20.27 20.12 19.90
CA LEU A 102 -19.63 19.79 21.18
C LEU A 102 -19.62 20.97 22.16
N LYS A 103 -19.92 20.66 23.42
CA LYS A 103 -19.85 21.63 24.54
C LYS A 103 -18.39 21.92 24.92
N TYR A 104 -17.54 20.90 24.93
CA TYR A 104 -16.09 21.00 25.11
C TYR A 104 -15.41 20.54 23.83
N ARG A 105 -14.30 21.17 23.46
CA ARG A 105 -13.61 20.95 22.17
C ARG A 105 -12.24 20.32 22.38
N GLY A 106 -11.64 19.89 21.29
CA GLY A 106 -10.34 19.25 21.24
C GLY A 106 -10.40 17.74 21.47
N ILE A 107 -9.21 17.16 21.50
CA ILE A 107 -9.03 15.72 21.63
C ILE A 107 -9.62 15.15 22.92
N ASP A 108 -9.64 15.93 24.01
CA ASP A 108 -10.18 15.50 25.31
C ASP A 108 -11.69 15.27 25.28
N ALA A 109 -12.40 15.95 24.37
CA ALA A 109 -13.83 15.69 24.11
C ALA A 109 -14.04 14.52 23.13
N GLY A 110 -12.99 14.07 22.45
CA GLY A 110 -13.03 13.02 21.44
C GLY A 110 -13.10 13.54 19.99
N GLN A 111 -12.82 14.83 19.74
CA GLN A 111 -12.61 15.31 18.37
C GLN A 111 -11.38 14.66 17.77
N LEU A 112 -11.53 14.09 16.57
CA LEU A 112 -10.46 13.39 15.88
C LEU A 112 -9.46 14.39 15.31
N ALA A 113 -8.18 14.10 15.50
CA ALA A 113 -7.07 14.90 14.99
C ALA A 113 -5.96 13.95 14.49
N PRO A 114 -5.39 14.19 13.30
CA PRO A 114 -4.39 13.31 12.69
C PRO A 114 -3.17 13.14 13.60
N ALA A 115 -2.58 11.94 13.59
CA ALA A 115 -1.27 11.74 14.17
C ALA A 115 -0.21 12.37 13.27
N LYS A 116 0.86 12.89 13.89
CA LYS A 116 2.02 13.39 13.15
C LYS A 116 3.22 12.49 13.40
N TYR A 117 4.04 12.33 12.36
CA TYR A 117 5.18 11.44 12.38
C TYR A 117 6.45 12.26 12.18
N THR A 118 7.57 11.79 12.75
CA THR A 118 8.88 12.33 12.45
C THR A 118 9.26 12.02 11.00
N GLU A 119 9.86 13.02 10.35
CA GLU A 119 10.26 12.99 8.95
C GLU A 119 11.19 11.79 8.71
N SER A 120 10.93 11.03 7.64
CA SER A 120 11.73 9.84 7.31
C SER A 120 13.07 10.17 6.65
N VAL A 121 13.20 11.36 6.07
CA VAL A 121 14.37 11.80 5.32
C VAL A 121 14.85 13.19 5.75
N THR A 122 16.13 13.47 5.53
CA THR A 122 16.76 14.79 5.72
C THR A 122 16.50 15.68 4.50
N PRO A 123 16.70 17.01 4.60
CA PRO A 123 16.60 17.92 3.45
C PRO A 123 17.50 17.54 2.27
N ASP A 124 18.62 16.86 2.53
CA ASP A 124 19.54 16.39 1.49
C ASP A 124 19.12 15.06 0.86
N GLY A 125 18.02 14.43 1.29
CA GLY A 125 17.50 13.17 0.75
C GLY A 125 18.14 11.90 1.33
N PHE A 126 18.72 11.95 2.52
CA PHE A 126 19.16 10.76 3.25
C PHE A 126 18.13 10.34 4.29
N LEU A 127 18.15 9.09 4.75
CA LEU A 127 17.35 8.64 5.88
C LEU A 127 17.66 9.51 7.11
N ASN A 128 16.62 9.90 7.82
CA ASN A 128 16.76 10.72 9.01
C ASN A 128 17.48 9.93 10.13
N PRO A 129 18.73 10.28 10.49
CA PRO A 129 19.49 9.51 11.48
C PRO A 129 18.95 9.68 12.91
N LYS A 130 18.09 10.68 13.13
CA LYS A 130 17.43 10.94 14.41
C LYS A 130 16.11 10.21 14.54
N LEU A 131 15.60 9.57 13.49
CA LEU A 131 14.36 8.82 13.53
C LEU A 131 14.57 7.47 14.22
N TRP A 132 13.83 7.20 15.28
CA TRP A 132 13.81 5.92 15.98
C TRP A 132 12.43 5.69 16.63
N SER A 133 12.19 4.50 17.18
CA SER A 133 10.86 4.12 17.69
C SER A 133 10.31 5.03 18.80
N GLY A 134 11.18 5.66 19.61
CA GLY A 134 10.76 6.53 20.70
C GLY A 134 10.22 7.90 20.27
N ASN A 135 10.73 8.45 19.17
CA ASN A 135 10.28 9.73 18.60
C ASN A 135 9.48 9.61 17.30
N TYR A 136 9.29 8.39 16.78
CA TYR A 136 8.59 8.12 15.52
C TYR A 136 7.24 8.85 15.39
N ILE A 137 6.46 8.86 16.47
CA ILE A 137 5.21 9.63 16.57
C ILE A 137 5.52 10.90 17.35
N LYS A 138 5.23 12.07 16.75
CA LYS A 138 5.45 13.37 17.37
C LYS A 138 4.57 13.53 18.60
N SER A 139 5.03 14.33 19.56
CA SER A 139 4.31 14.59 20.82
C SER A 139 3.10 15.51 20.66
N ASP A 140 2.86 16.06 19.45
CA ASP A 140 1.67 16.83 19.13
C ASP A 140 0.39 16.11 19.58
N PRO A 141 -0.55 16.81 20.25
CA PRO A 141 -1.85 16.25 20.58
C PRO A 141 -2.54 15.69 19.34
N SER A 142 -2.86 14.39 19.37
CA SER A 142 -3.57 13.69 18.29
C SER A 142 -4.59 12.72 18.87
N PHE A 143 -5.65 12.47 18.09
CA PHE A 143 -6.69 11.50 18.42
C PHE A 143 -7.18 10.86 17.12
N SER A 144 -6.25 10.18 16.46
CA SER A 144 -6.47 9.58 15.15
C SER A 144 -6.76 8.08 15.27
N PRO A 145 -7.75 7.55 14.51
CA PRO A 145 -7.97 6.11 14.39
C PRO A 145 -6.95 5.45 13.44
N VAL A 146 -6.10 6.23 12.77
CA VAL A 146 -5.23 5.73 11.69
C VAL A 146 -3.92 5.13 12.20
N ILE A 147 -3.55 4.01 11.57
CA ILE A 147 -2.25 3.36 11.66
C ILE A 147 -1.63 3.31 10.26
N HIS A 148 -0.41 3.81 10.12
CA HIS A 148 0.37 3.71 8.89
C HIS A 148 1.13 2.38 8.85
N PHE A 149 0.67 1.45 8.01
CA PHE A 149 1.35 0.17 7.80
C PHE A 149 2.43 0.31 6.73
N ARG A 150 3.69 0.17 7.15
CA ARG A 150 4.86 0.28 6.27
C ARG A 150 5.56 -1.04 6.09
N TRP A 151 5.91 -1.31 4.84
CA TRP A 151 6.51 -2.55 4.38
C TRP A 151 7.46 -2.29 3.20
N GLY A 152 8.30 -3.25 2.84
CA GLY A 152 9.17 -3.10 1.69
C GLY A 152 10.15 -4.24 1.47
N TYR A 153 11.08 -4.00 0.56
CA TYR A 153 12.14 -4.93 0.19
C TYR A 153 13.44 -4.55 0.91
N ARG A 154 14.09 -5.52 1.56
CA ARG A 154 15.41 -5.40 2.18
C ARG A 154 16.34 -6.36 1.47
N ALA A 155 17.40 -5.85 0.86
CA ALA A 155 18.41 -6.69 0.23
C ALA A 155 19.36 -7.28 1.28
N THR A 156 19.69 -8.56 1.10
CA THR A 156 20.92 -9.16 1.65
C THR A 156 22.15 -8.63 0.92
N ALA A 157 23.37 -8.88 1.43
CA ALA A 157 24.60 -8.53 0.71
C ALA A 157 24.72 -9.25 -0.66
N ALA A 158 24.26 -10.50 -0.73
CA ALA A 158 24.23 -11.26 -1.99
C ALA A 158 23.24 -10.64 -2.99
N GLU A 159 22.05 -10.27 -2.53
CA GLU A 159 21.05 -9.60 -3.37
C GLU A 159 21.43 -8.17 -3.72
N LEU A 160 22.19 -7.46 -2.89
CA LEU A 160 22.74 -6.15 -3.24
C LEU A 160 23.68 -6.27 -4.44
N LYS A 161 24.54 -7.31 -4.44
CA LYS A 161 25.41 -7.60 -5.57
C LYS A 161 24.63 -8.03 -6.82
N GLU A 162 23.53 -8.76 -6.66
CA GLU A 162 22.74 -9.24 -7.78
C GLU A 162 21.80 -8.16 -8.38
N TYR A 163 21.14 -7.37 -7.52
CA TYR A 163 20.04 -6.48 -7.89
C TYR A 163 20.33 -5.01 -7.64
N GLY A 164 21.37 -4.64 -6.90
CA GLY A 164 21.64 -3.25 -6.51
C GLY A 164 21.88 -2.28 -7.67
N ASP A 165 22.18 -2.81 -8.86
CA ASP A 165 22.33 -2.07 -10.11
C ASP A 165 21.03 -2.02 -10.96
N LYS A 166 19.93 -2.63 -10.48
CA LYS A 166 18.65 -2.81 -11.19
C LYS A 166 17.45 -2.17 -10.49
N ILE A 167 17.52 -2.00 -9.18
CA ILE A 167 16.41 -1.52 -8.35
C ILE A 167 16.85 -0.35 -7.48
N PHE A 168 15.87 0.44 -7.04
CA PHE A 168 16.12 1.51 -6.09
C PHE A 168 16.35 0.93 -4.71
N LEU A 169 17.44 1.37 -4.06
CA LEU A 169 17.78 1.06 -2.69
C LEU A 169 18.36 2.32 -2.04
N ASN A 170 18.00 2.56 -0.78
CA ASN A 170 18.62 3.61 0.02
C ASN A 170 19.98 3.17 0.58
N GLU A 171 20.63 4.03 1.35
CA GLU A 171 21.93 3.77 1.98
C GLU A 171 21.93 2.65 3.03
N LYS A 172 20.76 2.10 3.37
CA LYS A 172 20.61 0.91 4.21
C LYS A 172 20.10 -0.28 3.42
N ASP A 173 20.25 -0.28 2.09
CA ASP A 173 19.92 -1.40 1.20
C ASP A 173 18.46 -1.88 1.30
N TYR A 174 17.52 -0.96 1.53
CA TYR A 174 16.09 -1.26 1.48
C TYR A 174 15.32 -0.23 0.65
N TRP A 175 14.08 -0.58 0.30
CA TRP A 175 13.15 0.33 -0.38
C TRP A 175 11.70 0.09 0.02
N GLY A 176 10.98 1.17 0.36
CA GLY A 176 9.56 1.15 0.70
C GLY A 176 8.69 0.57 -0.42
N GLY A 177 7.86 -0.40 -0.06
CA GLY A 177 6.99 -1.15 -0.97
C GLY A 177 7.75 -2.09 -1.92
N GLY A 178 9.09 -2.03 -1.94
CA GLY A 178 9.95 -2.76 -2.86
C GLY A 178 9.93 -2.22 -4.30
N PRO A 179 10.59 -2.93 -5.23
CA PRO A 179 10.79 -2.46 -6.60
C PRO A 179 9.48 -2.25 -7.35
N PHE A 180 9.40 -1.16 -8.11
CA PHE A 180 8.23 -0.84 -8.95
C PHE A 180 7.89 -1.97 -9.95
N THR A 181 8.91 -2.59 -10.54
CA THR A 181 8.78 -3.71 -11.48
C THR A 181 8.21 -4.98 -10.86
N ASN A 182 8.20 -5.09 -9.53
CA ASN A 182 7.64 -6.22 -8.81
C ASN A 182 6.13 -6.12 -8.55
N GLY A 183 5.45 -5.10 -9.09
CA GLY A 183 4.00 -5.11 -9.20
C GLY A 183 3.48 -6.43 -9.76
N CYS A 184 2.37 -6.91 -9.23
CA CYS A 184 1.73 -8.16 -9.64
C CYS A 184 0.21 -8.06 -9.53
N ALA A 185 -0.48 -8.80 -10.38
CA ALA A 185 -1.93 -8.67 -10.56
C ALA A 185 -2.72 -9.82 -9.93
N SER A 186 -2.09 -10.75 -9.20
CA SER A 186 -2.73 -11.87 -8.53
C SER A 186 -1.99 -12.26 -7.25
N LEU A 187 -2.69 -12.87 -6.27
CA LEU A 187 -2.09 -13.21 -4.98
C LEU A 187 -0.99 -14.29 -5.08
N PRO A 188 -1.16 -15.39 -5.84
CA PRO A 188 -0.13 -16.42 -5.93
C PRO A 188 1.23 -15.90 -6.40
N ASP A 189 1.27 -14.80 -7.15
CA ASP A 189 2.51 -14.21 -7.65
C ASP A 189 3.47 -13.74 -6.54
N LEU A 190 2.97 -13.49 -5.32
CA LEU A 190 3.81 -13.18 -4.15
C LEU A 190 4.78 -14.31 -3.77
N TRP A 191 4.43 -15.56 -4.05
CA TRP A 191 5.23 -16.75 -3.74
C TRP A 191 6.23 -17.14 -4.84
N HIS A 192 6.40 -16.30 -5.86
CA HIS A 192 7.24 -16.60 -7.01
C HIS A 192 8.35 -15.56 -7.22
N GLY A 193 9.20 -15.79 -8.23
CA GLY A 193 10.24 -14.86 -8.64
C GLY A 193 9.70 -13.47 -9.02
N GLY A 194 10.59 -12.48 -9.14
CA GLY A 194 10.26 -11.12 -9.56
C GLY A 194 9.96 -10.99 -11.05
N LEU A 195 10.04 -9.78 -11.58
CA LEU A 195 10.02 -9.55 -13.03
C LEU A 195 11.22 -10.23 -13.70
N ASP A 196 10.94 -11.08 -14.70
CA ASP A 196 11.91 -11.46 -15.74
C ASP A 196 11.88 -10.38 -16.83
N ASP A 197 12.96 -9.63 -16.97
CA ASP A 197 13.04 -8.50 -17.90
C ASP A 197 13.33 -8.90 -19.34
N ARG A 198 13.52 -10.18 -19.65
CA ARG A 198 13.60 -10.63 -21.04
C ARG A 198 12.21 -10.54 -21.68
N ALA A 199 12.08 -9.72 -22.70
CA ALA A 199 10.87 -9.60 -23.51
C ALA A 199 10.82 -10.69 -24.60
N ALA A 200 11.93 -11.02 -25.27
CA ALA A 200 12.03 -12.18 -26.16
C ALA A 200 13.50 -12.41 -26.57
N GLY A 201 14.03 -13.63 -26.40
CA GLY A 201 15.45 -13.89 -26.71
C GLY A 201 16.39 -12.92 -25.99
N TRP A 202 17.13 -12.10 -26.76
CA TRP A 202 18.03 -11.05 -26.26
C TRP A 202 17.37 -9.66 -26.12
N LEU A 203 16.08 -9.52 -26.42
CA LEU A 203 15.33 -8.27 -26.22
C LEU A 203 14.91 -8.16 -24.76
N THR A 204 15.24 -7.02 -24.13
CA THR A 204 14.86 -6.71 -22.75
C THR A 204 13.70 -5.71 -22.71
N VAL A 205 12.92 -5.71 -21.63
CA VAL A 205 11.86 -4.72 -21.37
C VAL A 205 12.45 -3.32 -21.40
N GLN A 206 13.63 -3.10 -20.79
CA GLN A 206 14.34 -1.82 -20.86
C GLN A 206 14.70 -1.41 -22.30
N GLY A 207 15.01 -2.37 -23.16
CA GLY A 207 15.34 -2.10 -24.56
C GLY A 207 14.17 -1.62 -25.42
N ILE A 208 12.93 -1.81 -24.96
CA ILE A 208 11.71 -1.36 -25.63
C ILE A 208 10.87 -0.39 -24.77
N ASN A 209 11.40 0.00 -23.60
CA ASN A 209 10.74 0.87 -22.63
C ASN A 209 10.66 2.31 -23.18
N PRO A 210 9.45 2.85 -23.39
CA PRO A 210 9.30 4.20 -23.92
C PRO A 210 9.32 5.28 -22.83
N THR A 211 9.48 4.89 -21.55
CA THR A 211 9.47 5.79 -20.39
C THR A 211 10.89 5.99 -19.84
N ASN A 212 11.07 7.03 -19.04
CA ASN A 212 12.36 7.31 -18.40
C ASN A 212 12.62 6.43 -17.18
N ARG A 213 11.58 5.81 -16.61
CA ARG A 213 11.72 4.98 -15.42
C ARG A 213 12.42 3.67 -15.79
N PRO A 214 13.55 3.31 -15.16
CA PRO A 214 14.26 2.07 -15.48
C PRO A 214 13.42 0.82 -15.14
N LEU A 215 13.41 -0.15 -16.05
CA LEU A 215 12.68 -1.42 -15.94
C LEU A 215 13.62 -2.61 -16.16
N TYR A 216 14.28 -3.05 -15.08
CA TYR A 216 15.20 -4.19 -15.07
C TYR A 216 14.62 -5.39 -14.30
N ARG A 217 15.32 -6.52 -14.36
CA ARG A 217 15.03 -7.73 -13.55
C ARG A 217 14.92 -7.36 -12.07
N ALA A 218 13.99 -8.01 -11.39
CA ALA A 218 13.68 -7.73 -9.98
C ALA A 218 13.78 -8.98 -9.10
N PRO A 219 14.05 -8.82 -7.79
CA PRO A 219 14.16 -9.92 -6.84
C PRO A 219 12.82 -10.65 -6.63
N PRO A 220 12.82 -11.86 -6.06
CA PRO A 220 11.60 -12.59 -5.68
C PRO A 220 10.62 -11.75 -4.84
N ARG A 221 9.31 -12.02 -4.97
CA ARG A 221 8.24 -11.21 -4.35
C ARG A 221 7.89 -11.60 -2.91
N ALA A 222 8.61 -12.55 -2.32
CA ALA A 222 8.31 -13.15 -1.01
C ALA A 222 8.28 -12.14 0.16
N TYR A 223 8.95 -10.99 0.03
CA TYR A 223 8.82 -9.90 1.01
C TYR A 223 7.38 -9.35 1.13
N GLY A 224 6.58 -9.43 0.05
CA GLY A 224 5.16 -9.10 0.07
C GLY A 224 4.32 -10.12 0.85
N VAL A 225 4.73 -11.39 0.89
CA VAL A 225 4.10 -12.43 1.74
C VAL A 225 4.32 -12.08 3.21
N LEU A 226 5.54 -11.76 3.61
CA LEU A 226 5.84 -11.32 4.97
C LEU A 226 5.08 -10.03 5.33
N ALA A 227 4.96 -9.08 4.40
CA ALA A 227 4.15 -7.89 4.61
C ALA A 227 2.68 -8.24 4.90
N ALA A 228 2.09 -9.17 4.14
CA ALA A 228 0.71 -9.62 4.34
C ALA A 228 0.54 -10.35 5.67
N LEU A 229 1.48 -11.23 6.03
CA LEU A 229 1.48 -11.91 7.33
C LEU A 229 1.60 -10.91 8.49
N ARG A 230 2.51 -9.92 8.40
CA ARG A 230 2.64 -8.86 9.40
C ARG A 230 1.37 -8.04 9.55
N LEU A 231 0.66 -7.76 8.46
CA LEU A 231 -0.63 -7.06 8.51
C LEU A 231 -1.71 -7.90 9.21
N ALA A 232 -1.78 -9.21 8.92
CA ALA A 232 -2.67 -10.12 9.63
C ALA A 232 -2.33 -10.20 11.14
N LYS A 233 -1.03 -10.24 11.47
CA LYS A 233 -0.52 -10.23 12.86
C LYS A 233 -0.78 -8.92 13.58
N LEU A 234 -0.77 -7.78 12.88
CA LEU A 234 -1.20 -6.50 13.45
C LEU A 234 -2.69 -6.51 13.78
N ILE A 235 -3.53 -7.08 12.91
CA ILE A 235 -4.97 -7.27 13.18
C ILE A 235 -5.17 -8.20 14.38
N GLU A 236 -4.43 -9.31 14.46
CA GLU A 236 -4.40 -10.19 15.64
C GLU A 236 -4.04 -9.41 16.92
N SER A 237 -2.98 -8.58 16.89
CA SER A 237 -2.57 -7.74 18.03
C SER A 237 -3.69 -6.77 18.46
N ILE A 238 -4.41 -6.18 17.50
CA ILE A 238 -5.58 -5.32 17.79
C ILE A 238 -6.69 -6.14 18.46
N ARG A 239 -7.04 -7.32 17.92
CA ARG A 239 -8.08 -8.20 18.46
C ARG A 239 -7.74 -8.71 19.87
N ARG A 240 -6.46 -9.01 20.15
CA ARG A 240 -5.97 -9.35 21.48
C ARG A 240 -6.08 -8.20 22.48
N MET A 241 -6.06 -6.94 22.02
CA MET A 241 -6.26 -5.79 22.89
C MET A 241 -7.75 -5.49 23.11
N GLN A 242 -8.57 -5.63 22.07
CA GLN A 242 -10.03 -5.49 22.13
C GLN A 242 -10.66 -6.27 20.97
N ALA A 243 -11.43 -7.32 21.26
CA ALA A 243 -11.89 -8.27 20.24
C ALA A 243 -12.91 -7.67 19.27
N ASP A 244 -13.77 -6.77 19.76
CA ASP A 244 -14.92 -6.21 19.04
C ASP A 244 -14.65 -4.85 18.36
N VAL A 245 -13.41 -4.36 18.42
CA VAL A 245 -13.06 -3.08 17.80
C VAL A 245 -13.26 -3.14 16.27
N PRO A 246 -13.96 -2.18 15.65
CA PRO A 246 -14.06 -2.11 14.19
C PRO A 246 -12.68 -1.90 13.58
N ILE A 247 -12.32 -2.70 12.57
CA ILE A 247 -11.07 -2.53 11.82
C ILE A 247 -11.40 -2.33 10.34
N THR A 248 -10.92 -1.24 9.74
CA THR A 248 -10.96 -1.05 8.28
C THR A 248 -9.54 -1.03 7.71
N VAL A 249 -9.28 -1.82 6.67
CA VAL A 249 -8.02 -1.78 5.94
C VAL A 249 -8.21 -0.99 4.64
N VAL A 250 -7.43 0.08 4.46
CA VAL A 250 -7.46 0.94 3.27
C VAL A 250 -6.17 0.72 2.50
N CYS A 251 -6.31 0.11 1.34
CA CYS A 251 -5.19 -0.27 0.50
C CYS A 251 -5.10 0.63 -0.73
N HIS A 252 -3.88 1.00 -1.10
CA HIS A 252 -3.59 1.67 -2.37
C HIS A 252 -2.61 0.86 -3.21
N SER A 253 -2.84 0.78 -4.53
CA SER A 253 -1.93 0.12 -5.47
C SER A 253 -1.57 -1.31 -5.05
N GLN A 254 -0.30 -1.72 -5.10
CA GLN A 254 0.15 -3.05 -4.64
C GLN A 254 -0.15 -3.35 -3.16
N GLY A 255 -0.40 -2.35 -2.32
CA GLY A 255 -0.90 -2.54 -0.97
C GLY A 255 -2.21 -3.33 -0.96
N ASN A 256 -2.98 -3.32 -2.05
CA ASN A 256 -4.16 -4.17 -2.21
C ASN A 256 -3.80 -5.66 -2.26
N ILE A 257 -2.72 -6.06 -2.96
CA ILE A 257 -2.31 -7.47 -3.00
C ILE A 257 -1.86 -7.93 -1.61
N VAL A 258 -1.14 -7.07 -0.88
CA VAL A 258 -0.78 -7.29 0.53
C VAL A 258 -2.03 -7.42 1.40
N GLY A 259 -2.97 -6.47 1.32
CA GLY A 259 -4.17 -6.45 2.14
C GLY A 259 -5.14 -7.59 1.87
N LEU A 260 -5.36 -7.96 0.60
CA LEU A 260 -6.15 -9.13 0.21
C LEU A 260 -5.52 -10.40 0.78
N THR A 261 -4.20 -10.57 0.61
CA THR A 261 -3.48 -11.73 1.15
C THR A 261 -3.52 -11.77 2.67
N ALA A 262 -3.47 -10.62 3.35
CA ALA A 262 -3.58 -10.52 4.79
C ALA A 262 -4.91 -11.06 5.31
N ALA A 263 -6.01 -10.89 4.57
CA ALA A 263 -7.31 -11.45 4.95
C ALA A 263 -7.30 -12.99 4.93
N PHE A 264 -6.58 -13.62 3.99
CA PHE A 264 -6.42 -15.08 3.97
C PHE A 264 -5.54 -15.59 5.10
N PHE A 265 -4.45 -14.89 5.41
CA PHE A 265 -3.65 -15.21 6.60
C PHE A 265 -4.50 -15.05 7.88
N GLY A 266 -5.24 -13.95 8.00
CA GLY A 266 -6.15 -13.68 9.10
C GLY A 266 -7.24 -14.75 9.30
N ASP A 267 -7.87 -15.21 8.21
CA ASP A 267 -8.88 -16.28 8.20
C ASP A 267 -8.29 -17.63 8.66
N ALA A 268 -7.01 -17.87 8.39
CA ALA A 268 -6.29 -19.07 8.78
C ALA A 268 -5.72 -19.02 10.22
N LEU A 269 -5.61 -17.83 10.82
CA LEU A 269 -5.16 -17.69 12.21
C LEU A 269 -6.27 -18.13 13.18
N PRO A 270 -5.91 -18.73 14.32
CA PRO A 270 -6.89 -19.03 15.35
C PRO A 270 -7.51 -17.73 15.89
N ASP A 271 -8.75 -17.84 16.35
CA ASP A 271 -9.39 -16.78 17.12
C ASP A 271 -8.57 -16.46 18.38
N VAL A 272 -8.61 -15.19 18.78
CA VAL A 272 -7.89 -14.70 19.96
C VAL A 272 -8.84 -14.13 20.98
N GLU A 273 -8.53 -14.31 22.26
CA GLU A 273 -9.30 -13.74 23.36
C GLU A 273 -8.72 -12.37 23.76
N ASP A 274 -9.60 -11.39 23.99
CA ASP A 274 -9.24 -10.10 24.58
C ASP A 274 -9.24 -10.15 26.12
N PRO A 275 -8.78 -9.10 26.82
CA PRO A 275 -8.72 -9.09 28.29
C PRO A 275 -10.10 -9.17 28.98
N TRP A 276 -11.20 -8.98 28.24
CA TRP A 276 -12.56 -9.11 28.74
C TRP A 276 -13.16 -10.50 28.47
N GLY A 277 -12.40 -11.42 27.88
CA GLY A 277 -12.86 -12.77 27.60
C GLY A 277 -13.67 -12.92 26.32
N ARG A 278 -13.61 -11.92 25.42
CA ARG A 278 -14.34 -11.95 24.15
C ARG A 278 -13.44 -12.53 23.07
N SER A 279 -14.00 -13.39 22.22
CA SER A 279 -13.31 -13.97 21.08
C SER A 279 -13.31 -13.00 19.89
N GLY A 280 -12.15 -12.79 19.28
CA GLY A 280 -11.95 -11.96 18.11
C GLY A 280 -11.28 -12.76 16.99
N HIS A 281 -11.94 -12.81 15.83
CA HIS A 281 -11.35 -13.38 14.62
C HIS A 281 -10.36 -12.39 13.98
N CYS A 282 -9.24 -12.90 13.46
CA CYS A 282 -8.08 -12.10 13.03
C CYS A 282 -8.24 -11.46 11.64
N VAL A 283 -9.45 -11.03 11.30
CA VAL A 283 -9.83 -10.43 10.01
C VAL A 283 -10.41 -9.03 10.25
N ALA A 284 -10.08 -8.08 9.37
CA ALA A 284 -10.64 -6.74 9.40
C ALA A 284 -12.11 -6.72 8.92
N ASP A 285 -12.91 -5.80 9.45
CA ASP A 285 -14.36 -5.79 9.25
C ASP A 285 -14.78 -5.09 7.95
N ALA A 286 -13.92 -4.24 7.38
CA ALA A 286 -14.15 -3.62 6.08
C ALA A 286 -12.84 -3.38 5.32
N TYR A 287 -12.94 -3.30 4.00
CA TYR A 287 -11.81 -2.97 3.12
C TYR A 287 -12.18 -1.86 2.14
N VAL A 288 -11.24 -0.95 1.90
CA VAL A 288 -11.31 0.01 0.78
C VAL A 288 -10.14 -0.26 -0.15
N LEU A 289 -10.44 -0.56 -1.40
CA LEU A 289 -9.47 -0.97 -2.41
C LEU A 289 -9.26 0.16 -3.42
N ALA A 290 -8.28 1.03 -3.18
CA ALA A 290 -7.96 2.13 -4.07
C ALA A 290 -6.95 1.72 -5.13
N ASN A 291 -7.30 1.91 -6.41
CA ASN A 291 -6.41 1.66 -7.55
C ASN A 291 -5.81 0.24 -7.51
N ALA A 292 -6.64 -0.76 -7.20
CA ALA A 292 -6.20 -2.14 -7.01
C ALA A 292 -5.69 -2.80 -8.31
N PRO A 293 -4.47 -3.37 -8.32
CA PRO A 293 -3.86 -4.06 -9.46
C PRO A 293 -4.38 -5.47 -9.67
N TYR A 294 -5.18 -6.01 -8.73
CA TYR A 294 -5.80 -7.32 -8.88
C TYR A 294 -6.60 -7.36 -10.18
N SER A 295 -6.33 -8.30 -11.07
CA SER A 295 -6.87 -8.31 -12.42
C SER A 295 -7.87 -9.43 -12.64
N LEU A 296 -9.00 -9.06 -13.27
CA LEU A 296 -10.04 -9.96 -13.75
C LEU A 296 -10.12 -9.97 -15.29
N ALA A 297 -9.19 -9.29 -15.97
CA ALA A 297 -9.14 -9.27 -17.43
C ALA A 297 -9.07 -10.71 -17.99
N ARG A 298 -9.78 -10.99 -19.08
CA ARG A 298 -9.81 -12.30 -19.73
C ARG A 298 -9.81 -12.15 -21.25
N ALA A 299 -9.17 -13.11 -21.94
CA ALA A 299 -9.07 -13.11 -23.40
C ALA A 299 -10.36 -13.60 -24.09
N ASP A 300 -11.22 -14.29 -23.35
CA ASP A 300 -12.45 -14.92 -23.81
C ASP A 300 -13.69 -14.36 -23.08
N GLY A 301 -14.88 -14.76 -23.52
CA GLY A 301 -16.14 -14.29 -22.94
C GLY A 301 -16.58 -12.88 -23.41
N PRO A 302 -17.58 -12.29 -22.74
CA PRO A 302 -18.06 -10.95 -23.09
C PRO A 302 -16.99 -9.90 -22.78
N ASN A 303 -16.84 -8.91 -23.68
CA ASN A 303 -15.90 -7.80 -23.55
C ASN A 303 -14.43 -8.24 -23.33
N PRO A 304 -13.85 -9.03 -24.24
CA PRO A 304 -12.51 -9.58 -24.09
C PRO A 304 -11.45 -8.49 -23.99
N SER A 305 -10.41 -8.77 -23.21
CA SER A 305 -9.23 -7.94 -23.01
C SER A 305 -7.99 -8.65 -23.58
N ASP A 306 -7.03 -7.90 -24.11
CA ASP A 306 -5.76 -8.48 -24.54
C ASP A 306 -4.88 -8.80 -23.33
N THR A 307 -4.78 -10.08 -22.98
CA THR A 307 -4.01 -10.56 -21.81
C THR A 307 -2.64 -11.12 -22.17
N PHE A 308 -2.24 -11.04 -23.44
CA PHE A 308 -1.00 -11.66 -23.93
C PHE A 308 0.23 -11.22 -23.14
N MET A 309 0.39 -9.92 -22.91
CA MET A 309 1.57 -9.39 -22.22
C MET A 309 1.63 -9.77 -20.74
N ASP A 310 0.49 -9.86 -20.04
CA ASP A 310 0.44 -10.41 -18.67
C ASP A 310 0.90 -11.87 -18.68
N THR A 311 0.28 -12.72 -19.51
CA THR A 311 0.65 -14.13 -19.65
C THR A 311 2.12 -14.34 -20.04
N TRP A 312 2.64 -13.51 -20.95
CA TRP A 312 4.02 -13.58 -21.42
C TRP A 312 5.04 -13.12 -20.37
N SER A 313 4.75 -12.03 -19.64
CA SER A 313 5.62 -11.53 -18.57
C SER A 313 5.77 -12.55 -17.43
N GLN A 314 4.80 -13.45 -17.28
CA GLN A 314 4.78 -14.51 -16.27
C GLN A 314 5.14 -15.90 -16.83
N ARG A 315 5.73 -15.99 -18.03
CA ARG A 315 6.05 -17.27 -18.69
C ARG A 315 7.00 -18.16 -17.89
N ALA A 316 7.88 -17.56 -17.08
CA ALA A 316 8.83 -18.30 -16.26
C ALA A 316 8.16 -18.93 -15.02
N THR A 317 7.08 -18.34 -14.54
CA THR A 317 6.35 -18.75 -13.34
C THR A 317 5.56 -20.03 -13.58
N ARG A 318 5.52 -20.94 -12.59
CA ARG A 318 4.83 -22.23 -12.68
C ARG A 318 3.83 -22.39 -11.54
N ASP A 319 2.74 -23.11 -11.77
CA ASP A 319 1.93 -23.66 -10.69
C ASP A 319 2.42 -25.06 -10.27
N GLY A 320 1.77 -25.66 -9.28
CA GLY A 320 2.12 -27.01 -8.78
C GLY A 320 2.03 -28.12 -9.83
N SER A 321 1.27 -27.90 -10.91
CA SER A 321 1.14 -28.82 -12.04
C SER A 321 2.13 -28.50 -13.18
N GLY A 322 3.00 -27.51 -13.01
CA GLY A 322 3.98 -27.08 -14.00
C GLY A 322 3.43 -26.19 -15.12
N ARG A 323 2.16 -25.76 -15.05
CA ARG A 323 1.58 -24.81 -16.02
C ARG A 323 2.17 -23.42 -15.83
N ARG A 324 2.35 -22.71 -16.93
CA ARG A 324 3.07 -21.42 -17.00
C ARG A 324 2.16 -20.25 -17.36
N GLY A 325 2.64 -19.03 -17.15
CA GLY A 325 1.94 -17.79 -17.53
C GLY A 325 1.08 -17.24 -16.39
N ARG A 326 0.15 -16.33 -16.69
CA ARG A 326 -0.70 -15.71 -15.66
C ARG A 326 -1.67 -16.73 -15.03
N GLN A 327 -2.18 -16.39 -13.85
CA GLN A 327 -3.30 -17.12 -13.21
C GLN A 327 -4.55 -17.09 -14.09
N THR A 328 -5.25 -18.22 -14.21
CA THR A 328 -6.48 -18.31 -15.00
C THR A 328 -7.57 -17.38 -14.46
N TYR A 329 -8.50 -16.97 -15.35
CA TYR A 329 -9.67 -16.19 -14.94
C TYR A 329 -10.46 -16.88 -13.82
N ALA A 330 -10.70 -18.19 -13.94
CA ALA A 330 -11.42 -18.97 -12.93
C ALA A 330 -10.72 -19.00 -11.56
N ALA A 331 -9.39 -19.14 -11.53
CA ALA A 331 -8.63 -19.09 -10.28
C ALA A 331 -8.71 -17.70 -9.63
N ARG A 332 -8.66 -16.64 -10.45
CA ARG A 332 -8.76 -15.24 -10.00
C ARG A 332 -10.16 -14.91 -9.48
N THR A 333 -11.23 -15.31 -10.15
CA THR A 333 -12.60 -15.08 -9.66
C THR A 333 -12.89 -15.87 -8.41
N LYS A 334 -12.47 -17.14 -8.34
CA LYS A 334 -12.63 -17.99 -7.14
C LYS A 334 -11.88 -17.42 -5.93
N THR A 335 -10.63 -17.01 -6.11
CA THR A 335 -9.82 -16.41 -5.04
C THR A 335 -10.45 -15.10 -4.56
N PHE A 336 -10.85 -14.23 -5.48
CA PHE A 336 -11.48 -12.95 -5.12
C PHE A 336 -12.84 -13.16 -4.43
N GLY A 337 -13.65 -14.12 -4.88
CA GLY A 337 -14.90 -14.52 -4.23
C GLY A 337 -14.68 -15.07 -2.82
N LYS A 338 -13.64 -15.88 -2.59
CA LYS A 338 -13.30 -16.33 -1.24
C LYS A 338 -12.87 -15.16 -0.35
N PHE A 339 -12.08 -14.21 -0.85
CA PHE A 339 -11.78 -12.96 -0.14
C PHE A 339 -13.06 -12.21 0.27
N LEU A 340 -13.98 -11.96 -0.66
CA LEU A 340 -15.25 -11.31 -0.35
C LEU A 340 -16.07 -12.11 0.67
N SER A 341 -16.07 -13.44 0.58
CA SER A 341 -16.80 -14.30 1.54
C SER A 341 -16.24 -14.15 2.96
N ILE A 342 -14.90 -14.15 3.11
CA ILE A 342 -14.22 -13.93 4.40
C ILE A 342 -14.69 -12.61 5.00
N ILE A 343 -14.63 -11.52 4.24
CA ILE A 343 -15.06 -10.20 4.72
C ILE A 343 -16.56 -10.18 5.00
N GLY A 344 -17.39 -10.74 4.13
CA GLY A 344 -18.85 -10.75 4.29
C GLY A 344 -19.33 -11.36 5.62
N THR A 345 -18.60 -12.36 6.17
CA THR A 345 -18.92 -12.94 7.49
C THR A 345 -18.82 -11.92 8.63
N ARG A 346 -17.99 -10.88 8.46
CA ARG A 346 -17.73 -9.87 9.50
C ARG A 346 -18.96 -9.05 9.88
N LYS A 347 -19.96 -8.97 9.00
CA LYS A 347 -21.26 -8.35 9.29
C LYS A 347 -21.90 -8.87 10.58
N ALA A 348 -21.73 -10.16 10.90
CA ALA A 348 -22.31 -10.78 12.09
C ALA A 348 -21.70 -10.30 13.42
N TYR A 349 -20.56 -9.59 13.36
CA TYR A 349 -19.80 -9.14 14.53
C TYR A 349 -19.99 -7.64 14.81
N GLU A 350 -20.83 -6.94 14.04
CA GLU A 350 -21.14 -5.54 14.30
C GLU A 350 -21.99 -5.43 15.58
N LEU A 351 -21.59 -4.52 16.49
CA LEU A 351 -22.31 -4.28 17.75
C LEU A 351 -23.76 -3.80 17.50
N SER A 352 -24.66 -3.92 18.47
CA SER A 352 -25.98 -3.30 18.34
C SER A 352 -25.88 -1.77 18.29
N ALA A 353 -26.82 -1.10 17.62
CA ALA A 353 -26.82 0.36 17.51
C ALA A 353 -26.87 1.02 18.90
N ASP A 354 -27.76 0.53 19.77
CA ASP A 354 -27.91 1.02 21.15
C ASP A 354 -26.59 0.98 21.93
N LYS A 355 -25.78 -0.07 21.73
CA LYS A 355 -24.47 -0.20 22.41
C LYS A 355 -23.43 0.79 21.90
N ILE A 356 -23.48 1.16 20.63
CA ILE A 356 -22.61 2.22 20.09
C ILE A 356 -23.08 3.59 20.60
N ASP A 357 -24.39 3.80 20.62
CA ASP A 357 -25.00 5.07 20.98
C ASP A 357 -24.81 5.43 22.47
N GLU A 358 -24.64 4.44 23.37
CA GLU A 358 -24.24 4.65 24.78
C GLU A 358 -23.00 5.55 24.96
N ASP A 359 -22.07 5.52 23.99
CA ASP A 359 -20.82 6.29 24.04
C ASP A 359 -20.63 7.29 22.90
N MET A 360 -21.32 7.11 21.78
CA MET A 360 -21.05 7.88 20.56
C MET A 360 -22.21 8.75 20.08
N ALA A 361 -23.45 8.55 20.54
CA ALA A 361 -24.59 9.33 20.08
C ALA A 361 -24.40 10.82 20.33
N ASN A 362 -24.82 11.64 19.36
CA ASN A 362 -24.90 13.09 19.54
C ASN A 362 -26.14 13.63 18.83
N GLU A 363 -27.15 13.99 19.62
CA GLU A 363 -28.44 14.50 19.15
C GLU A 363 -28.36 15.93 18.58
N ARG A 364 -27.25 16.65 18.80
CA ARG A 364 -27.13 18.04 18.33
C ARG A 364 -26.93 18.08 16.82
N VAL A 365 -27.92 18.63 16.12
CA VAL A 365 -27.87 18.85 14.67
C VAL A 365 -26.93 20.00 14.34
N SER A 366 -25.92 19.77 13.50
CA SER A 366 -25.05 20.85 13.04
C SER A 366 -25.74 21.72 11.98
N PRO A 367 -25.60 23.06 12.00
CA PRO A 367 -26.04 23.91 10.90
C PRO A 367 -25.29 23.64 9.59
N THR A 368 -24.06 23.10 9.66
CA THR A 368 -23.20 22.89 8.47
C THR A 368 -23.38 21.51 7.84
N SER A 369 -23.62 20.47 8.64
CA SER A 369 -23.93 19.12 8.12
C SER A 369 -25.43 18.87 8.01
N LYS A 370 -26.26 19.68 8.69
CA LYS A 370 -27.70 19.48 8.88
C LYS A 370 -28.04 18.15 9.54
N ARG A 371 -27.11 17.60 10.35
CA ARG A 371 -27.21 16.26 10.92
C ARG A 371 -26.68 16.15 12.33
N SER A 372 -27.27 15.22 13.07
CA SER A 372 -26.81 14.60 14.32
C SER A 372 -26.19 13.22 14.02
N TYR A 373 -25.73 12.51 15.05
CA TYR A 373 -25.27 11.12 14.92
C TYR A 373 -26.04 10.17 15.84
N ALA A 374 -26.51 9.08 15.24
CA ALA A 374 -27.05 7.88 15.88
C ALA A 374 -26.69 6.67 15.00
N ALA A 375 -26.26 5.56 15.60
CA ALA A 375 -25.67 4.44 14.89
C ALA A 375 -26.65 3.76 13.92
N GLN A 376 -27.93 3.62 14.29
CA GLN A 376 -28.93 2.99 13.42
C GLN A 376 -29.20 3.83 12.16
N GLU A 377 -29.23 5.16 12.28
CA GLU A 377 -29.40 6.05 11.13
C GLU A 377 -28.16 6.07 10.24
N ASP A 378 -26.97 6.05 10.83
CA ASP A 378 -25.71 5.95 10.09
C ASP A 378 -25.66 4.67 9.24
N ARG A 379 -26.04 3.52 9.83
CA ARG A 379 -26.18 2.25 9.10
C ARG A 379 -27.18 2.29 7.97
N ALA A 380 -28.34 2.92 8.18
CA ALA A 380 -29.36 3.04 7.16
C ALA A 380 -28.90 3.89 5.97
N ARG A 381 -28.09 4.93 6.22
CA ARG A 381 -27.60 5.85 5.19
C ARG A 381 -26.33 5.36 4.49
N HIS A 382 -25.38 4.85 5.26
CA HIS A 382 -24.01 4.58 4.81
C HIS A 382 -23.61 3.12 4.92
N GLY A 383 -24.40 2.29 5.59
CA GLY A 383 -24.15 0.85 5.66
C GLY A 383 -24.53 0.14 4.37
N LEU A 384 -23.81 -0.93 4.04
CA LEU A 384 -24.21 -1.88 3.02
C LEU A 384 -25.10 -2.94 3.66
N ASN A 385 -26.32 -3.09 3.13
CA ASN A 385 -27.32 -4.02 3.70
C ASN A 385 -27.57 -3.78 5.20
N GLY A 386 -27.60 -2.50 5.62
CA GLY A 386 -27.84 -2.08 7.00
C GLY A 386 -26.66 -2.29 7.96
N SER A 387 -25.44 -2.51 7.46
CA SER A 387 -24.24 -2.71 8.28
C SER A 387 -23.05 -1.92 7.76
N THR A 388 -22.22 -1.40 8.66
CA THR A 388 -20.93 -0.80 8.27
C THR A 388 -19.80 -1.83 8.18
N TYR A 389 -20.05 -3.06 8.65
CA TYR A 389 -19.14 -4.20 8.62
C TYR A 389 -19.46 -5.11 7.42
N GLY A 390 -18.51 -5.99 7.09
CA GLY A 390 -18.67 -7.00 6.05
C GLY A 390 -18.76 -6.41 4.64
N ARG A 391 -18.10 -5.27 4.42
CA ARG A 391 -18.10 -4.54 3.15
C ARG A 391 -16.70 -4.41 2.57
N VAL A 392 -16.62 -4.52 1.25
CA VAL A 392 -15.46 -4.09 0.45
C VAL A 392 -15.91 -2.98 -0.50
N THR A 393 -15.20 -1.85 -0.51
CA THR A 393 -15.48 -0.75 -1.45
C THR A 393 -14.29 -0.57 -2.38
N ALA A 394 -14.47 -0.80 -3.68
CA ALA A 394 -13.44 -0.56 -4.68
C ALA A 394 -13.51 0.88 -5.20
N TYR A 395 -12.40 1.62 -5.11
CA TYR A 395 -12.26 2.91 -5.78
C TYR A 395 -11.56 2.70 -7.11
N CYS A 396 -12.31 2.85 -8.19
CA CYS A 396 -11.75 2.77 -9.54
C CYS A 396 -11.54 4.17 -10.14
N CYS A 397 -10.39 4.35 -10.77
CA CYS A 397 -10.00 5.54 -11.52
C CYS A 397 -9.84 5.13 -13.00
N PRO A 398 -10.83 5.39 -13.87
CA PRO A 398 -10.80 5.00 -15.28
C PRO A 398 -9.57 5.50 -16.05
N HIS A 399 -8.99 6.61 -15.59
CA HIS A 399 -7.83 7.24 -16.21
C HIS A 399 -6.49 6.89 -15.54
N ASP A 400 -6.45 5.87 -14.66
CA ASP A 400 -5.21 5.37 -14.07
C ASP A 400 -4.32 4.66 -15.11
N GLN A 401 -3.20 5.28 -15.47
CA GLN A 401 -2.23 4.75 -16.43
C GLN A 401 -1.26 3.73 -15.83
N VAL A 402 -1.08 3.66 -14.51
CA VAL A 402 -0.20 2.63 -13.92
C VAL A 402 -0.92 1.30 -13.91
N ILE A 403 -2.16 1.28 -13.43
CA ILE A 403 -2.93 0.04 -13.23
C ILE A 403 -3.53 -0.49 -14.54
N SER A 404 -3.60 0.35 -15.58
CA SER A 404 -4.00 -0.06 -16.93
C SER A 404 -2.88 -0.67 -17.77
N ALA A 405 -1.65 -0.77 -17.25
CA ALA A 405 -0.55 -1.40 -17.97
C ALA A 405 -0.97 -2.76 -18.53
N VAL A 406 -0.55 -3.08 -19.76
CA VAL A 406 -0.97 -4.31 -20.47
C VAL A 406 -0.60 -5.60 -19.73
N THR A 407 0.36 -5.54 -18.82
CA THR A 407 0.78 -6.64 -17.93
C THR A 407 -0.03 -6.74 -16.62
N VAL A 408 -0.93 -5.78 -16.35
CA VAL A 408 -1.68 -5.68 -15.08
C VAL A 408 -3.18 -5.69 -15.35
N GLN A 409 -3.71 -4.60 -15.93
CA GLN A 409 -5.14 -4.41 -16.21
C GLN A 409 -6.05 -4.63 -14.97
N GLY A 410 -5.70 -3.99 -13.85
CA GLY A 410 -6.36 -4.21 -12.56
C GLY A 410 -7.77 -3.64 -12.43
N ILE A 411 -8.54 -4.12 -11.44
CA ILE A 411 -9.89 -3.60 -11.12
C ILE A 411 -9.86 -2.14 -10.64
N GLY A 412 -8.70 -1.63 -10.22
CA GLY A 412 -8.50 -0.24 -9.83
C GLY A 412 -8.60 0.77 -10.97
N TRP A 413 -8.40 0.34 -12.23
CA TRP A 413 -8.64 1.19 -13.39
C TRP A 413 -9.90 0.78 -14.14
N ARG A 414 -10.17 -0.54 -14.28
CA ARG A 414 -11.34 -1.08 -14.99
C ARG A 414 -12.64 -1.05 -14.21
N GLY A 415 -12.58 -0.96 -12.88
CA GLY A 415 -13.67 -1.44 -12.04
C GLY A 415 -13.94 -2.94 -12.30
N ILE A 416 -15.13 -3.38 -11.94
CA ILE A 416 -15.62 -4.75 -12.12
C ILE A 416 -16.98 -4.67 -12.81
N ASP A 417 -17.09 -5.27 -14.00
CA ASP A 417 -18.34 -5.25 -14.76
C ASP A 417 -19.37 -6.24 -14.21
N LYS A 418 -20.62 -6.14 -14.67
CA LYS A 418 -21.72 -7.01 -14.23
C LYS A 418 -21.42 -8.50 -14.43
N ASN A 419 -20.75 -8.88 -15.52
CA ASN A 419 -20.42 -10.28 -15.80
C ASN A 419 -19.32 -10.77 -14.87
N GLU A 420 -18.26 -9.99 -14.66
CA GLU A 420 -17.23 -10.31 -13.66
C GLU A 420 -17.83 -10.44 -12.25
N LEU A 421 -18.75 -9.55 -11.85
CA LEU A 421 -19.47 -9.63 -10.56
C LEU A 421 -20.29 -10.92 -10.44
N ASN A 422 -21.00 -11.31 -11.51
CA ASN A 422 -21.77 -12.56 -11.52
C ASN A 422 -20.85 -13.79 -11.40
N ASP A 423 -19.71 -13.78 -12.10
CA ASP A 423 -18.73 -14.88 -12.09
C ASP A 423 -18.01 -15.00 -10.72
N ILE A 424 -17.82 -13.89 -10.00
CA ILE A 424 -17.30 -13.90 -8.62
C ILE A 424 -18.30 -14.56 -7.65
N GLY A 425 -19.60 -14.33 -7.85
CA GLY A 425 -20.67 -15.07 -7.17
C GLY A 425 -20.89 -14.73 -5.68
N VAL A 426 -20.46 -13.56 -5.21
CA VAL A 426 -20.63 -13.12 -3.81
C VAL A 426 -21.35 -11.77 -3.74
N PRO A 427 -22.69 -11.75 -3.88
CA PRO A 427 -23.46 -10.51 -3.90
C PRO A 427 -23.51 -9.83 -2.52
N GLY A 428 -23.65 -8.51 -2.50
CA GLY A 428 -23.93 -7.75 -1.28
C GLY A 428 -22.75 -7.51 -0.34
N VAL A 429 -21.52 -7.76 -0.79
CA VAL A 429 -20.28 -7.48 -0.05
C VAL A 429 -19.45 -6.39 -0.73
N LEU A 430 -19.27 -6.50 -2.04
CA LEU A 430 -18.49 -5.55 -2.84
C LEU A 430 -19.38 -4.41 -3.33
N THR A 431 -18.87 -3.19 -3.25
CA THR A 431 -19.41 -2.00 -3.92
C THR A 431 -18.31 -1.21 -4.61
N GLN A 432 -18.67 -0.29 -5.50
CA GLN A 432 -17.73 0.47 -6.32
C GLN A 432 -18.00 1.96 -6.27
N ARG A 433 -16.94 2.76 -6.27
CA ARG A 433 -16.95 4.22 -6.50
C ARG A 433 -16.04 4.55 -7.68
N VAL A 434 -16.55 5.35 -8.62
CA VAL A 434 -15.80 5.80 -9.79
C VAL A 434 -15.30 7.21 -9.56
N PHE A 435 -13.98 7.40 -9.62
CA PHE A 435 -13.34 8.71 -9.59
C PHE A 435 -12.95 9.08 -11.01
N ALA A 436 -13.75 9.94 -11.65
CA ALA A 436 -13.51 10.40 -13.02
C ALA A 436 -13.99 11.85 -13.21
N SER A 437 -13.36 12.57 -14.13
CA SER A 437 -13.83 13.91 -14.50
C SER A 437 -15.22 13.88 -15.13
N GLY A 438 -16.09 14.78 -14.66
CA GLY A 438 -17.47 14.86 -15.13
C GLY A 438 -18.39 13.77 -14.58
N PHE A 439 -17.94 13.02 -13.56
CA PHE A 439 -18.72 12.04 -12.83
C PHE A 439 -18.65 12.35 -11.32
N GLN A 440 -19.79 12.40 -10.64
CA GLN A 440 -19.80 12.69 -9.20
C GLN A 440 -19.48 11.43 -8.40
N VAL A 441 -18.54 11.53 -7.47
CA VAL A 441 -18.31 10.48 -6.48
C VAL A 441 -19.45 10.54 -5.46
N GLY A 442 -20.04 9.39 -5.14
CA GLY A 442 -21.12 9.28 -4.16
C GLY A 442 -22.53 9.21 -4.74
N VAL A 443 -22.67 9.15 -6.07
CA VAL A 443 -23.94 8.79 -6.73
C VAL A 443 -23.96 7.31 -7.11
N GLN A 444 -25.16 6.75 -7.19
CA GLN A 444 -25.37 5.38 -7.65
C GLN A 444 -25.74 5.36 -9.13
N GLU A 445 -24.74 5.53 -9.99
CA GLU A 445 -24.92 5.64 -11.44
C GLU A 445 -23.99 4.70 -12.22
N ARG A 446 -24.37 4.42 -13.47
CA ARG A 446 -23.53 3.66 -14.40
C ARG A 446 -22.48 4.59 -15.02
N TYR A 447 -21.21 4.19 -14.99
CA TYR A 447 -20.13 4.82 -15.72
C TYR A 447 -19.79 4.01 -16.98
N GLN A 448 -19.85 4.64 -18.14
CA GLN A 448 -19.56 4.09 -19.45
C GLN A 448 -18.21 4.63 -19.91
N TYR A 449 -17.19 3.78 -20.00
CA TYR A 449 -15.80 4.24 -20.08
C TYR A 449 -15.53 5.15 -21.28
N TRP A 450 -16.08 4.82 -22.44
CA TRP A 450 -15.84 5.59 -23.65
C TRP A 450 -16.74 6.82 -23.73
N GLU A 451 -18.01 6.67 -23.36
CA GLU A 451 -19.04 7.69 -23.52
C GLU A 451 -18.96 8.78 -22.45
N ASP A 452 -18.56 8.41 -21.23
CA ASP A 452 -18.44 9.28 -20.06
C ASP A 452 -17.03 9.82 -19.85
N ASP A 453 -16.11 9.50 -20.77
CA ASP A 453 -14.81 10.17 -20.84
C ASP A 453 -14.99 11.68 -21.04
N TRP A 454 -14.22 12.47 -20.29
CA TRP A 454 -14.33 13.92 -20.28
C TRP A 454 -14.02 14.56 -21.64
N ARG A 455 -13.11 13.96 -22.43
CA ARG A 455 -12.78 14.44 -23.78
C ARG A 455 -13.81 13.97 -24.80
N HIS A 456 -14.38 12.79 -24.63
CA HIS A 456 -15.52 12.37 -25.47
C HIS A 456 -16.70 13.33 -25.30
N ARG A 457 -17.14 13.58 -24.06
CA ARG A 457 -18.29 14.48 -23.78
C ARG A 457 -18.06 15.92 -24.24
N GLN A 458 -16.85 16.44 -24.06
CA GLN A 458 -16.51 17.83 -24.37
C GLN A 458 -15.87 18.03 -25.76
N LYS A 459 -15.77 16.97 -26.57
CA LYS A 459 -15.13 16.99 -27.90
C LYS A 459 -13.69 17.51 -27.86
N GLY A 460 -12.85 16.85 -27.06
CA GLY A 460 -11.41 17.10 -26.98
C GLY A 460 -10.70 16.92 -28.32
N LYS A 461 -9.51 17.51 -28.45
CA LYS A 461 -8.73 17.54 -29.70
C LYS A 461 -7.96 16.23 -29.94
N THR A 462 -7.51 15.58 -28.88
CA THR A 462 -6.65 14.40 -28.94
C THR A 462 -7.49 13.13 -29.05
N SER A 463 -7.19 12.25 -30.02
CA SER A 463 -7.95 11.03 -30.27
C SER A 463 -7.60 9.89 -29.30
N GLY A 464 -8.53 8.93 -29.16
CA GLY A 464 -8.36 7.74 -28.29
C GLY A 464 -8.69 7.98 -26.82
N PHE A 465 -8.63 6.93 -26.00
CA PHE A 465 -9.05 6.94 -24.58
C PHE A 465 -8.05 7.58 -23.62
N TRP A 466 -6.75 7.49 -23.91
CA TRP A 466 -5.71 7.98 -23.03
C TRP A 466 -5.38 9.46 -23.25
N TYR A 467 -5.29 10.21 -22.15
CA TYR A 467 -4.69 11.53 -22.13
C TYR A 467 -3.75 11.63 -20.91
N PRO A 468 -2.48 12.03 -21.11
CA PRO A 468 -1.81 12.10 -22.42
C PRO A 468 -1.82 10.72 -23.12
N PRO A 469 -1.65 10.65 -24.46
CA PRO A 469 -1.70 9.40 -25.19
C PRO A 469 -0.71 8.36 -24.65
N SER A 470 -1.15 7.11 -24.53
CA SER A 470 -0.28 6.00 -24.13
C SER A 470 0.89 5.86 -25.11
N PRO A 471 2.15 5.91 -24.62
CA PRO A 471 3.30 5.85 -25.49
C PRO A 471 3.43 4.45 -26.13
N PRO A 472 3.77 4.38 -27.43
CA PRO A 472 4.07 3.10 -28.07
C PRO A 472 5.41 2.58 -27.55
N ALA A 473 5.54 1.26 -27.37
CA ALA A 473 6.83 0.63 -27.11
C ALA A 473 7.82 1.00 -28.22
N LYS A 474 9.02 1.45 -27.85
CA LYS A 474 10.01 1.97 -28.79
C LYS A 474 11.37 1.37 -28.49
N PHE A 475 12.02 0.81 -29.51
CA PHE A 475 13.38 0.31 -29.35
C PHE A 475 14.33 1.45 -29.01
N ASN A 476 15.08 1.29 -27.92
CA ASN A 476 16.11 2.20 -27.47
C ASN A 476 17.42 1.40 -27.39
N LEU A 477 18.36 1.66 -28.30
CA LEU A 477 19.64 0.95 -28.33
C LEU A 477 20.43 1.09 -27.01
N ILE A 478 20.44 2.28 -26.41
CA ILE A 478 21.13 2.49 -25.12
C ILE A 478 20.45 1.68 -24.02
N GLY A 479 19.12 1.70 -23.97
CA GLY A 479 18.33 0.89 -23.03
C GLY A 479 18.54 -0.61 -23.24
N ALA A 480 18.64 -1.07 -24.50
CA ALA A 480 18.81 -2.47 -24.86
C ALA A 480 20.21 -2.99 -24.53
N LEU A 481 21.23 -2.15 -24.71
CA LEU A 481 22.60 -2.44 -24.29
C LEU A 481 22.70 -2.46 -22.76
N LYS A 482 22.11 -1.47 -22.07
CA LYS A 482 22.07 -1.47 -20.60
C LYS A 482 21.33 -2.69 -20.05
N GLY A 483 20.22 -3.12 -20.65
CA GLY A 483 19.45 -4.26 -20.16
C GLY A 483 20.08 -5.64 -20.42
N ASN A 484 21.12 -5.75 -21.26
CA ASN A 484 21.75 -7.04 -21.56
C ASN A 484 23.00 -7.27 -20.70
N GLU A 485 22.98 -8.36 -19.93
CA GLU A 485 24.08 -8.74 -19.04
C GLU A 485 25.10 -9.69 -19.69
N SER A 486 24.81 -10.23 -20.88
CA SER A 486 25.65 -11.22 -21.55
C SER A 486 26.31 -10.67 -22.81
N VAL A 487 27.56 -11.10 -23.09
CA VAL A 487 28.30 -10.74 -24.31
C VAL A 487 27.51 -11.12 -25.57
N PHE A 488 26.87 -12.28 -25.57
CA PHE A 488 26.01 -12.72 -26.67
C PHE A 488 24.78 -11.83 -26.84
N GLY A 489 24.10 -11.48 -25.74
CA GLY A 489 22.95 -10.57 -25.76
C GLY A 489 23.31 -9.19 -26.31
N VAL A 490 24.44 -8.62 -25.88
CA VAL A 490 24.97 -7.36 -26.40
C VAL A 490 25.27 -7.45 -27.90
N ALA A 491 25.96 -8.51 -28.35
CA ALA A 491 26.27 -8.72 -29.75
C ALA A 491 25.00 -8.88 -30.61
N ALA A 492 24.01 -9.63 -30.13
CA ALA A 492 22.73 -9.83 -30.79
C ALA A 492 21.88 -8.55 -30.83
N THR A 493 21.89 -7.73 -29.77
CA THR A 493 21.27 -6.40 -29.76
C THR A 493 21.89 -5.49 -30.81
N LEU A 494 23.22 -5.43 -30.92
CA LEU A 494 23.91 -4.63 -31.94
C LEU A 494 23.58 -5.10 -33.35
N ALA A 495 23.57 -6.43 -33.59
CA ALA A 495 23.27 -7.01 -34.90
C ALA A 495 21.81 -6.78 -35.34
N SER A 496 20.85 -6.82 -34.39
CA SER A 496 19.42 -6.66 -34.67
C SER A 496 18.92 -5.21 -34.61
N ALA A 497 19.72 -4.28 -34.08
CA ALA A 497 19.32 -2.88 -33.87
C ALA A 497 18.73 -2.19 -35.12
N PRO A 498 19.31 -2.29 -36.34
CA PRO A 498 18.73 -1.64 -37.52
C PRO A 498 17.33 -2.15 -37.86
N ILE A 499 17.12 -3.46 -37.71
CA ILE A 499 15.82 -4.11 -37.95
C ILE A 499 14.84 -3.71 -36.85
N MET A 500 15.26 -3.70 -35.58
CA MET A 500 14.41 -3.31 -34.45
C MET A 500 14.00 -1.83 -34.52
N PHE A 501 14.89 -0.94 -34.95
CA PHE A 501 14.52 0.45 -35.23
C PHE A 501 13.46 0.53 -36.32
N PHE A 502 13.63 -0.19 -37.43
CA PHE A 502 12.64 -0.19 -38.52
C PHE A 502 11.28 -0.76 -38.10
N VAL A 503 11.28 -1.91 -37.41
CA VAL A 503 10.07 -2.58 -36.92
C VAL A 503 9.33 -1.71 -35.91
N THR A 504 10.04 -1.12 -34.94
CA THR A 504 9.40 -0.28 -33.92
C THR A 504 8.93 1.07 -34.46
N GLN A 505 9.58 1.62 -35.49
CA GLN A 505 9.08 2.81 -36.21
C GLN A 505 7.78 2.49 -36.95
N ILE A 506 7.70 1.36 -37.66
CA ILE A 506 6.48 0.92 -38.33
C ILE A 506 5.37 0.64 -37.31
N SER A 507 5.65 -0.13 -36.26
CA SER A 507 4.64 -0.47 -35.26
C SER A 507 4.16 0.76 -34.49
N SER A 508 5.04 1.69 -34.16
CA SER A 508 4.68 2.99 -33.57
C SER A 508 3.81 3.82 -34.51
N ALA A 509 4.14 3.89 -35.81
CA ALA A 509 3.33 4.62 -36.80
C ALA A 509 1.95 3.99 -37.02
N LEU A 510 1.85 2.67 -36.88
CA LEU A 510 0.60 1.89 -36.91
C LEU A 510 -0.10 1.82 -35.55
N ASN A 511 0.42 2.50 -34.53
CA ASN A 511 -0.16 2.57 -33.20
C ASN A 511 -0.29 1.22 -32.45
N MET A 512 0.62 0.30 -32.75
CA MET A 512 0.71 -1.05 -32.16
C MET A 512 1.63 -1.07 -30.93
N PHE A 513 1.45 -2.05 -30.04
CA PHE A 513 2.28 -2.28 -28.84
C PHE A 513 2.36 -1.10 -27.85
N ARG A 514 1.19 -0.54 -27.51
CA ARG A 514 1.08 0.48 -26.45
C ARG A 514 1.29 -0.14 -25.06
N VAL A 515 1.79 0.66 -24.12
CA VAL A 515 2.06 0.21 -22.75
C VAL A 515 0.78 0.10 -21.90
N ASN A 516 -0.27 0.84 -22.25
CA ASN A 516 -1.57 0.81 -21.57
C ASN A 516 -2.62 0.08 -22.42
N ALA A 517 -3.40 -0.77 -21.77
CA ALA A 517 -4.57 -1.40 -22.36
C ALA A 517 -5.66 -0.35 -22.66
N LEU A 518 -6.62 -0.72 -23.50
CA LEU A 518 -7.83 0.07 -23.75
C LEU A 518 -9.01 -0.58 -23.02
N PRO A 519 -9.97 0.21 -22.51
CA PRO A 519 -11.21 -0.35 -21.99
C PRO A 519 -11.89 -1.16 -23.10
N PRO A 520 -12.42 -2.35 -22.83
CA PRO A 520 -13.20 -3.09 -23.81
C PRO A 520 -14.33 -2.24 -24.40
N LYS A 521 -14.73 -2.51 -25.64
CA LYS A 521 -15.82 -1.76 -26.29
C LYS A 521 -17.12 -1.95 -25.50
N GLY A 522 -17.77 -0.84 -25.13
CA GLY A 522 -18.99 -0.88 -24.31
C GLY A 522 -18.76 -1.30 -22.85
N TRP A 523 -17.53 -1.22 -22.35
CA TRP A 523 -17.22 -1.49 -20.95
C TRP A 523 -17.95 -0.51 -20.03
N THR A 524 -18.69 -1.05 -19.06
CA THR A 524 -19.45 -0.26 -18.09
C THR A 524 -19.29 -0.81 -16.70
N VAL A 525 -19.26 0.08 -15.72
CA VAL A 525 -19.23 -0.23 -14.29
C VAL A 525 -20.39 0.49 -13.63
N VAL A 526 -20.99 -0.14 -12.64
CA VAL A 526 -22.02 0.50 -11.81
C VAL A 526 -21.33 0.99 -10.54
N ALA A 527 -21.33 2.30 -10.32
CA ALA A 527 -21.02 2.85 -9.00
C ALA A 527 -22.24 2.55 -8.12
N ASP A 528 -22.13 1.60 -7.21
CA ASP A 528 -23.24 1.07 -6.39
C ASP A 528 -22.99 1.22 -4.89
N ALA A 529 -21.86 1.82 -4.50
CA ALA A 529 -21.59 2.14 -3.09
C ALA A 529 -22.68 3.05 -2.49
N PRO A 530 -22.97 2.95 -1.19
CA PRO A 530 -23.95 3.81 -0.53
C PRO A 530 -23.72 5.28 -0.85
N ALA A 531 -24.83 6.00 -1.05
CA ALA A 531 -24.81 7.41 -1.40
C ALA A 531 -24.09 8.24 -0.32
N LEU A 532 -23.33 9.23 -0.78
CA LEU A 532 -22.65 10.16 0.12
C LEU A 532 -23.55 11.33 0.47
N ASP A 533 -23.30 11.95 1.61
CA ASP A 533 -24.05 13.14 2.08
C ASP A 533 -23.96 14.30 1.13
N GLU A 534 -22.80 14.43 0.52
CA GLU A 534 -22.44 15.47 -0.42
C GLU A 534 -21.69 14.80 -1.55
N PRO A 535 -22.40 14.29 -2.58
CA PRO A 535 -21.76 13.84 -3.81
C PRO A 535 -20.92 14.97 -4.39
N PHE A 536 -19.73 14.64 -4.89
CA PHE A 536 -18.74 15.65 -5.27
C PHE A 536 -18.00 15.27 -6.55
N PRO A 537 -17.65 16.24 -7.41
CA PRO A 537 -16.70 15.98 -8.50
C PRO A 537 -15.30 15.75 -7.89
N PRO A 538 -14.59 14.67 -8.26
CA PRO A 538 -13.24 14.45 -7.77
C PRO A 538 -12.28 15.48 -8.38
N GLN A 539 -11.23 15.82 -7.65
CA GLN A 539 -10.25 16.83 -8.07
C GLN A 539 -8.81 16.40 -7.75
N ALA A 540 -7.90 16.61 -8.70
CA ALA A 540 -6.48 16.40 -8.51
C ALA A 540 -5.84 17.60 -7.81
N LEU A 541 -4.99 17.31 -6.84
CA LEU A 541 -4.12 18.32 -6.21
C LEU A 541 -2.67 18.01 -6.52
N ARG A 542 -1.89 19.03 -6.83
CA ARG A 542 -0.43 18.97 -6.86
C ARG A 542 0.13 20.08 -6.00
N PHE A 543 1.00 19.73 -5.06
CA PHE A 543 1.57 20.67 -4.07
C PHE A 543 0.46 21.49 -3.35
N GLY A 544 -0.64 20.82 -3.01
CA GLY A 544 -1.81 21.43 -2.34
C GLY A 544 -2.68 22.31 -3.22
N LYS A 545 -2.42 22.41 -4.53
CA LYS A 545 -3.18 23.26 -5.47
C LYS A 545 -3.99 22.42 -6.44
N PRO A 546 -5.26 22.78 -6.70
CA PRO A 546 -6.06 22.18 -7.77
C PRO A 546 -5.38 22.26 -9.13
N ILE A 547 -5.48 21.17 -9.90
CA ILE A 547 -4.96 21.09 -11.26
C ILE A 547 -6.12 21.05 -12.26
N GLU A 548 -6.04 21.91 -13.28
CA GLU A 548 -6.92 21.90 -14.44
C GLU A 548 -6.12 21.47 -15.68
N THR A 549 -6.54 20.38 -16.32
CA THR A 549 -5.97 19.85 -17.55
C THR A 549 -6.88 20.17 -18.74
N LYS A 550 -6.29 20.53 -19.89
CA LYS A 550 -7.02 20.95 -21.10
C LYS A 550 -6.62 20.18 -22.34
N ASP A 551 -7.60 19.83 -23.16
CA ASP A 551 -7.42 19.27 -24.50
C ASP A 551 -8.36 19.96 -25.50
N GLY A 552 -7.88 21.02 -26.14
CA GLY A 552 -8.74 21.91 -26.93
C GLY A 552 -9.75 22.63 -26.01
N ASN A 553 -11.03 22.43 -26.25
CA ASN A 553 -12.10 22.99 -25.41
C ASN A 553 -12.46 22.09 -24.21
N ALA A 554 -12.00 20.84 -24.21
CA ALA A 554 -12.24 19.92 -23.11
C ALA A 554 -11.40 20.32 -21.90
N LYS A 555 -11.99 20.23 -20.71
CA LYS A 555 -11.38 20.53 -19.42
C LYS A 555 -11.60 19.40 -18.42
N SER A 556 -10.62 19.20 -17.55
CA SER A 556 -10.66 18.20 -16.50
C SER A 556 -9.98 18.73 -15.24
N ASP A 557 -10.66 18.61 -14.10
CA ASP A 557 -10.11 18.96 -12.79
C ASP A 557 -9.54 17.75 -12.04
N PHE A 558 -9.66 16.54 -12.60
CA PHE A 558 -9.19 15.30 -11.99
C PHE A 558 -8.07 14.63 -12.78
N ASN A 559 -8.07 14.72 -14.11
CA ASN A 559 -6.95 14.21 -14.90
C ASN A 559 -5.78 15.18 -14.76
N GLU A 560 -4.60 14.63 -14.54
CA GLU A 560 -3.40 15.45 -14.38
C GLU A 560 -2.72 15.69 -15.75
N GLY A 561 -2.04 16.84 -15.88
CA GLY A 561 -1.08 17.11 -16.96
C GLY A 561 0.37 16.85 -16.53
N ASN A 562 1.36 17.04 -17.40
CA ASN A 562 2.79 16.75 -17.16
C ASN A 562 3.24 16.94 -15.70
N ASP A 563 3.88 15.92 -15.11
CA ASP A 563 4.41 15.91 -13.75
C ASP A 563 5.94 15.71 -13.76
N PRO A 564 6.69 16.76 -14.14
CA PRO A 564 8.13 16.65 -14.23
C PRO A 564 8.75 16.63 -12.83
N PRO A 565 9.72 15.73 -12.56
CA PRO A 565 10.44 15.70 -11.28
C PRO A 565 10.98 17.08 -10.87
N ALA A 566 11.48 17.87 -11.83
CA ALA A 566 11.99 19.22 -11.55
C ALA A 566 10.98 20.18 -10.89
N ALA A 567 9.67 19.91 -10.97
CA ALA A 567 8.64 20.70 -10.29
C ALA A 567 8.58 20.46 -8.78
N TRP A 568 9.06 19.31 -8.30
CA TRP A 568 9.00 18.90 -6.90
C TRP A 568 9.98 19.67 -5.99
N ARG A 569 10.91 20.42 -6.60
CA ARG A 569 11.80 21.36 -5.93
C ARG A 569 11.03 22.43 -5.16
N ASP A 570 11.65 22.91 -4.08
CA ASP A 570 11.07 23.91 -3.19
C ASP A 570 10.95 25.27 -3.89
N ALA A 571 9.71 25.69 -4.13
CA ALA A 571 9.41 26.97 -4.75
C ALA A 571 9.64 28.17 -3.81
N SER A 572 9.75 27.91 -2.50
CA SER A 572 9.89 28.95 -1.46
C SER A 572 11.34 29.21 -1.03
N LYS A 573 12.30 28.44 -1.55
CA LYS A 573 13.71 28.55 -1.19
C LYS A 573 14.31 29.89 -1.63
N SER A 574 14.85 30.65 -0.68
CA SER A 574 15.44 31.97 -0.95
C SER A 574 16.79 31.86 -1.65
N GLU A 575 17.26 32.94 -2.29
CA GLU A 575 18.61 32.97 -2.89
C GLU A 575 19.73 32.75 -1.86
N ALA A 576 19.49 33.12 -0.59
CA ALA A 576 20.47 32.91 0.48
C ALA A 576 20.53 31.43 0.95
N ASP A 577 19.45 30.68 0.77
CA ASP A 577 19.37 29.26 1.13
C ASP A 577 19.83 28.33 0.00
N LYS A 578 20.00 28.87 -1.21
CA LYS A 578 20.50 28.11 -2.37
C LYS A 578 22.00 27.88 -2.26
N ARG A 579 22.42 26.66 -2.56
CA ARG A 579 23.83 26.27 -2.63
C ARG A 579 24.36 26.39 -4.07
N ALA A 580 25.54 26.98 -4.22
CA ALA A 580 26.17 27.20 -5.53
C ALA A 580 26.60 25.90 -6.23
N ASP A 581 26.85 24.85 -5.45
CA ASP A 581 27.35 23.55 -5.88
C ASP A 581 26.25 22.45 -5.85
N ASP A 582 24.99 22.84 -5.67
CA ASP A 582 23.84 21.94 -5.62
C ASP A 582 23.11 21.87 -6.98
N PRO A 583 22.95 20.68 -7.57
CA PRO A 583 22.37 20.54 -8.91
C PRO A 583 20.90 20.94 -8.99
N TYR A 584 20.15 20.91 -7.89
CA TYR A 584 18.73 21.29 -7.86
C TYR A 584 18.54 22.79 -7.74
N ASP A 585 19.36 23.44 -6.93
CA ASP A 585 19.34 24.90 -6.73
C ASP A 585 19.82 25.64 -7.98
N GLN A 586 20.79 25.07 -8.70
CA GLN A 586 21.31 25.61 -9.96
C GLN A 586 20.52 25.16 -11.20
N TYR A 587 19.52 24.28 -11.05
CA TYR A 587 18.75 23.76 -12.18
C TYR A 587 17.92 24.84 -12.86
N LYS A 588 18.08 24.96 -14.19
CA LYS A 588 17.32 25.90 -15.04
C LYS A 588 16.20 25.16 -15.74
N ALA A 589 14.96 25.47 -15.36
CA ALA A 589 13.77 24.86 -15.94
C ALA A 589 13.70 25.06 -17.46
N LYS A 590 13.53 23.97 -18.21
CA LYS A 590 13.40 23.99 -19.67
C LYS A 590 12.02 24.39 -20.17
N ASN A 591 11.00 24.30 -19.32
CA ASN A 591 9.62 24.67 -19.62
C ASN A 591 8.90 25.13 -18.34
N LYS A 592 7.68 25.67 -18.50
CA LYS A 592 6.87 26.16 -17.39
C LYS A 592 6.54 25.07 -16.36
N ASP A 593 6.22 23.87 -16.83
CA ASP A 593 5.85 22.75 -15.96
C ASP A 593 7.03 22.30 -15.08
N SER A 594 8.27 22.47 -15.55
CA SER A 594 9.51 22.10 -14.84
C SER A 594 9.99 23.18 -13.85
N ALA A 595 9.28 24.30 -13.72
CA ALA A 595 9.56 25.29 -12.69
C ALA A 595 9.28 24.70 -11.30
N ALA A 596 10.06 25.10 -10.30
CA ALA A 596 9.86 24.68 -8.91
C ALA A 596 8.45 25.10 -8.44
N GLN A 597 7.69 24.13 -7.93
CA GLN A 597 6.31 24.31 -7.46
C GLN A 597 6.07 23.64 -6.10
N GLY A 598 7.00 22.79 -5.65
CA GLY A 598 6.93 22.03 -4.43
C GLY A 598 7.30 22.80 -3.17
N THR A 599 7.49 22.05 -2.09
CA THR A 599 7.89 22.49 -0.76
C THR A 599 9.26 21.89 -0.40
N ALA A 600 9.83 22.32 0.73
CA ALA A 600 11.03 21.70 1.28
C ALA A 600 10.89 20.17 1.48
N GLU A 601 9.70 19.72 1.87
CA GLU A 601 9.40 18.29 2.06
C GLU A 601 9.34 17.52 0.74
N SER A 602 8.66 18.05 -0.28
CA SER A 602 8.59 17.39 -1.58
C SER A 602 9.97 17.34 -2.26
N GLU A 603 10.80 18.37 -2.06
CA GLU A 603 12.19 18.36 -2.56
C GLU A 603 13.05 17.33 -1.81
N ALA A 604 12.89 17.21 -0.49
CA ALA A 604 13.60 16.19 0.29
C ALA A 604 13.23 14.77 -0.17
N GLY A 605 11.94 14.52 -0.42
CA GLY A 605 11.45 13.27 -0.99
C GLY A 605 12.01 12.99 -2.40
N GLN A 606 12.04 14.02 -3.26
CA GLN A 606 12.66 13.92 -4.59
C GLN A 606 14.15 13.57 -4.49
N ARG A 607 14.91 14.26 -3.65
CA ARG A 607 16.33 13.99 -3.43
C ARG A 607 16.56 12.57 -2.95
N TYR A 608 15.68 12.04 -2.09
CA TYR A 608 15.74 10.65 -1.63
C TYR A 608 15.58 9.64 -2.77
N GLU A 609 14.60 9.84 -3.66
CA GLU A 609 14.42 9.01 -4.85
C GLU A 609 15.61 9.12 -5.82
N ASP A 610 16.04 10.35 -6.12
CA ASP A 610 17.16 10.59 -7.02
C ASP A 610 18.45 9.97 -6.49
N ARG A 611 18.73 10.02 -5.18
CA ARG A 611 19.88 9.34 -4.58
C ARG A 611 19.81 7.83 -4.74
N ALA A 612 18.65 7.22 -4.57
CA ALA A 612 18.48 5.79 -4.81
C ALA A 612 18.76 5.44 -6.28
N LEU A 613 18.31 6.28 -7.21
CA LEU A 613 18.64 6.17 -8.63
C LEU A 613 20.14 6.34 -8.90
N MET A 614 20.80 7.31 -8.25
CA MET A 614 22.24 7.53 -8.42
C MET A 614 23.06 6.35 -7.88
N ARG A 615 22.68 5.78 -6.73
CA ARG A 615 23.33 4.57 -6.20
C ARG A 615 23.18 3.39 -7.16
N MET A 616 21.99 3.23 -7.75
CA MET A 616 21.73 2.20 -8.75
C MET A 616 22.60 2.42 -10.00
N GLU A 617 22.60 3.61 -10.60
CA GLU A 617 23.40 3.90 -11.81
C GLU A 617 24.91 3.86 -11.54
N ALA A 618 25.38 4.25 -10.35
CA ALA A 618 26.79 4.19 -9.98
C ALA A 618 27.31 2.74 -10.04
N ARG A 619 26.55 1.78 -9.49
CA ARG A 619 26.88 0.34 -9.58
C ARG A 619 26.92 -0.18 -11.01
N ARG A 620 26.15 0.43 -11.93
CA ARG A 620 26.16 0.09 -13.36
C ARG A 620 27.38 0.59 -14.11
N THR A 621 28.10 1.59 -13.58
CA THR A 621 29.32 2.11 -14.24
C THR A 621 30.48 1.13 -14.20
N LEU A 622 30.43 0.15 -13.28
CA LEU A 622 31.54 -0.75 -12.96
C LEU A 622 32.83 -0.02 -12.55
N ASN A 623 32.73 1.25 -12.14
CA ASN A 623 33.84 1.97 -11.56
C ASN A 623 34.05 1.49 -10.11
N THR A 624 35.03 0.61 -9.93
CA THR A 624 35.34 0.02 -8.62
C THR A 624 35.91 1.03 -7.63
N GLU A 625 36.36 2.21 -8.06
CA GLU A 625 36.82 3.27 -7.16
C GLU A 625 35.66 3.98 -6.45
N TRP A 626 34.43 3.83 -6.97
CA TRP A 626 33.22 4.42 -6.37
C TRP A 626 32.47 3.46 -5.47
N LEU A 627 32.91 2.21 -5.39
CA LEU A 627 32.28 1.15 -4.62
C LEU A 627 33.24 0.67 -3.53
N ASP A 628 32.72 0.40 -2.34
CA ASP A 628 33.49 -0.31 -1.32
C ASP A 628 33.51 -1.83 -1.57
N GLY A 629 34.16 -2.58 -0.68
CA GLY A 629 34.29 -4.03 -0.80
C GLY A 629 32.96 -4.80 -0.75
N ASP A 630 31.92 -4.19 -0.20
CA ASP A 630 30.59 -4.77 -0.05
C ASP A 630 29.62 -4.31 -1.16
N GLY A 631 30.07 -3.40 -2.04
CA GLY A 631 29.29 -2.88 -3.16
C GLY A 631 28.41 -1.69 -2.80
N HIS A 632 28.64 -1.03 -1.67
CA HIS A 632 28.03 0.26 -1.35
C HIS A 632 28.72 1.38 -2.11
N VAL A 633 27.95 2.42 -2.44
CA VAL A 633 28.47 3.58 -3.16
C VAL A 633 29.09 4.54 -2.16
N ILE A 634 30.41 4.74 -2.26
CA ILE A 634 31.20 5.54 -1.31
C ILE A 634 30.73 6.99 -1.36
N GLY A 635 30.46 7.58 -0.19
CA GLY A 635 29.99 8.96 -0.05
C GLY A 635 28.50 9.17 -0.27
N GLU A 636 27.72 8.12 -0.55
CA GLU A 636 26.25 8.16 -0.61
C GLU A 636 25.58 7.57 0.64
N ASP A 637 26.28 7.56 1.78
CA ASP A 637 25.78 7.20 3.11
C ASP A 637 25.45 8.42 4.00
N GLY A 638 25.65 9.63 3.45
CA GLY A 638 25.46 10.91 4.14
C GLY A 638 26.57 11.26 5.14
N LYS A 639 27.69 10.53 5.16
CA LYS A 639 28.76 10.69 6.15
C LYS A 639 30.17 10.60 5.55
N SER A 640 30.39 9.63 4.66
CA SER A 640 31.67 9.35 4.05
C SER A 640 32.05 10.41 3.02
N GLU A 641 33.35 10.64 2.87
CA GLU A 641 33.88 11.50 1.82
C GLU A 641 33.65 10.86 0.44
N MET A 642 33.24 11.66 -0.55
CA MET A 642 33.01 11.17 -1.90
C MET A 642 34.35 10.94 -2.62
N PRO A 643 34.50 9.84 -3.37
CA PRO A 643 35.70 9.61 -4.16
C PRO A 643 35.82 10.62 -5.31
N GLU A 644 37.04 10.77 -5.83
CA GLU A 644 37.33 11.70 -6.92
C GLU A 644 36.42 11.46 -8.14
N GLY A 645 35.89 12.54 -8.72
CA GLY A 645 35.04 12.51 -9.90
C GLY A 645 33.59 12.05 -9.68
N TYR A 646 33.25 11.47 -8.51
CA TYR A 646 31.90 10.99 -8.25
C TYR A 646 30.89 12.13 -8.11
N LYS A 647 31.25 13.22 -7.41
CA LYS A 647 30.37 14.39 -7.24
C LYS A 647 30.02 14.99 -8.61
N GLU A 648 31.01 15.24 -9.47
CA GLU A 648 30.79 15.80 -10.80
C GLU A 648 29.95 14.89 -11.69
N TRP A 649 30.17 13.57 -11.60
CA TRP A 649 29.36 12.58 -12.30
C TRP A 649 27.91 12.61 -11.82
N ARG A 650 27.69 12.53 -10.51
CA ARG A 650 26.36 12.48 -9.88
C ARG A 650 25.56 13.73 -10.19
N ASP A 651 26.14 14.91 -9.98
CA ASP A 651 25.43 16.18 -10.18
C ASP A 651 25.02 16.36 -11.64
N ARG A 652 25.85 15.91 -12.59
CA ARG A 652 25.50 15.87 -14.02
C ARG A 652 24.34 14.91 -14.30
N HIS A 653 24.33 13.73 -13.67
CA HIS A 653 23.27 12.74 -13.85
C HIS A 653 21.95 13.19 -13.23
N ILE A 654 21.97 13.91 -12.11
CA ILE A 654 20.78 14.53 -11.53
C ILE A 654 20.18 15.54 -12.51
N VAL A 655 20.98 16.47 -13.04
CA VAL A 655 20.48 17.46 -14.01
C VAL A 655 19.91 16.80 -15.26
N ASP A 656 20.59 15.78 -15.79
CA ASP A 656 20.12 15.00 -16.94
C ASP A 656 18.83 14.23 -16.63
N TRP A 657 18.66 13.70 -15.42
CA TRP A 657 17.42 13.06 -14.97
C TRP A 657 16.24 14.06 -14.93
N LEU A 658 16.46 15.22 -14.30
CA LEU A 658 15.47 16.30 -14.26
C LEU A 658 15.04 16.74 -15.67
N ASP A 659 16.00 16.82 -16.59
CA ASP A 659 15.78 17.19 -17.98
C ASP A 659 14.99 16.15 -18.77
N ARG A 660 15.34 14.86 -18.65
CA ARG A 660 14.62 13.77 -19.33
C ARG A 660 13.19 13.66 -18.80
N GLY A 661 12.98 13.92 -17.51
CA GLY A 661 11.66 13.93 -16.86
C GLY A 661 10.76 15.11 -17.22
N SER A 662 11.22 16.08 -18.02
CA SER A 662 10.48 17.31 -18.37
C SER A 662 9.14 17.07 -19.10
N THR A 663 8.93 15.89 -19.69
CA THR A 663 7.69 15.46 -20.36
C THR A 663 7.04 14.26 -19.69
N ASN A 664 7.39 13.99 -18.43
CA ASN A 664 6.84 12.86 -17.69
C ASN A 664 5.33 13.05 -17.52
N SER A 665 4.57 12.06 -17.98
CA SER A 665 3.11 12.09 -17.91
C SER A 665 2.66 11.64 -16.53
N PRO A 666 1.72 12.35 -15.89
CA PRO A 666 1.12 11.85 -14.66
C PRO A 666 0.25 10.64 -15.00
N THR A 667 0.00 9.83 -13.99
CA THR A 667 -0.66 8.53 -14.19
C THR A 667 -2.03 8.46 -13.55
N ASN A 668 -2.48 9.51 -12.87
CA ASN A 668 -3.73 9.53 -12.11
C ASN A 668 -3.86 8.43 -11.04
N HIS A 669 -2.72 7.81 -10.70
CA HIS A 669 -2.67 6.57 -9.92
C HIS A 669 -2.95 6.79 -8.42
N SER A 670 -2.45 7.89 -7.86
CA SER A 670 -2.60 8.19 -6.42
C SER A 670 -3.62 9.31 -6.14
N THR A 671 -4.15 9.95 -7.19
CA THR A 671 -5.02 11.13 -7.12
C THR A 671 -6.32 10.88 -6.32
N THR A 672 -6.78 9.63 -6.25
CA THR A 672 -7.93 9.22 -5.44
C THR A 672 -7.69 9.39 -3.94
N MET A 673 -6.43 9.28 -3.48
CA MET A 673 -6.05 9.27 -2.07
C MET A 673 -5.24 10.49 -1.63
N THR A 674 -4.58 11.20 -2.54
CA THR A 674 -3.72 12.36 -2.22
C THR A 674 -4.48 13.66 -2.02
N ASN A 675 -5.80 13.70 -2.28
CA ASN A 675 -6.65 14.83 -1.95
C ASN A 675 -7.39 14.56 -0.61
N PRO A 676 -7.16 15.36 0.44
CA PRO A 676 -7.83 15.18 1.74
C PRO A 676 -9.36 15.25 1.63
N ASP A 677 -9.92 16.01 0.66
CA ASP A 677 -11.36 16.09 0.48
C ASP A 677 -11.97 14.77 -0.02
N HIS A 678 -11.23 13.95 -0.77
CA HIS A 678 -11.71 12.62 -1.16
C HIS A 678 -11.86 11.72 0.06
N ALA A 679 -10.90 11.75 0.99
CA ALA A 679 -11.00 10.99 2.23
C ALA A 679 -12.10 11.53 3.15
N LYS A 680 -12.23 12.85 3.24
CA LYS A 680 -13.27 13.53 4.04
C LYS A 680 -14.68 13.21 3.55
N LYS A 681 -14.90 13.22 2.24
CA LYS A 681 -16.24 13.10 1.66
C LYS A 681 -16.63 11.67 1.30
N ALA A 682 -15.67 10.81 0.93
CA ALA A 682 -15.93 9.41 0.59
C ALA A 682 -15.40 8.43 1.64
N LEU A 683 -14.08 8.41 1.90
CA LEU A 683 -13.46 7.38 2.75
C LEU A 683 -14.06 7.34 4.16
N ALA A 684 -14.33 8.50 4.76
CA ALA A 684 -14.95 8.60 6.08
C ALA A 684 -16.32 7.92 6.20
N TYR A 685 -17.00 7.66 5.08
CA TYR A 685 -18.29 6.98 5.01
C TYR A 685 -18.17 5.50 4.60
N ASP A 686 -16.99 5.09 4.10
CA ASP A 686 -16.72 3.71 3.70
C ASP A 686 -16.05 2.87 4.80
N VAL A 687 -15.58 3.50 5.88
CA VAL A 687 -15.04 2.79 7.05
C VAL A 687 -16.14 2.22 7.96
N ALA A 688 -15.82 1.10 8.61
CA ALA A 688 -16.61 0.48 9.67
C ALA A 688 -16.64 1.36 10.93
N ILE A 689 -17.79 1.42 11.61
CA ILE A 689 -17.99 2.27 12.79
C ILE A 689 -18.44 1.44 14.00
N GLY A 690 -17.84 1.75 15.14
CA GLY A 690 -18.18 1.21 16.45
C GLY A 690 -17.26 1.77 17.51
N VAL A 691 -17.04 1.04 18.60
CA VAL A 691 -16.40 1.61 19.79
C VAL A 691 -14.98 1.08 19.95
N CYS A 692 -14.00 1.98 20.04
CA CYS A 692 -12.59 1.65 20.26
C CYS A 692 -12.08 2.32 21.54
N TYR A 693 -11.72 1.49 22.52
CA TYR A 693 -11.19 1.90 23.83
C TYR A 693 -9.68 1.69 23.95
N LEU A 694 -8.99 1.42 22.83
CA LEU A 694 -7.54 1.33 22.82
C LEU A 694 -6.92 2.63 23.34
N THR A 695 -6.09 2.51 24.36
CA THR A 695 -5.43 3.66 24.97
C THR A 695 -4.43 4.30 24.00
N PRO A 696 -4.07 5.59 24.19
CA PRO A 696 -3.00 6.21 23.40
C PRO A 696 -1.67 5.44 23.41
N LYS A 697 -1.36 4.76 24.54
CA LYS A 697 -0.18 3.89 24.66
C LYS A 697 -0.28 2.65 23.77
N GLN A 698 -1.44 2.00 23.73
CA GLN A 698 -1.71 0.87 22.84
C GLN A 698 -1.67 1.30 21.37
N MET A 699 -2.31 2.42 21.01
CA MET A 699 -2.24 2.97 19.66
C MET A 699 -0.80 3.31 19.24
N LYS A 700 0.01 3.87 20.15
CA LYS A 700 1.45 4.10 19.90
C LYS A 700 2.19 2.79 19.65
N ALA A 701 1.95 1.74 20.45
CA ALA A 701 2.59 0.44 20.28
C ALA A 701 2.21 -0.21 18.94
N LEU A 702 0.93 -0.16 18.56
CA LEU A 702 0.44 -0.69 17.29
C LEU A 702 1.02 0.08 16.08
N ARG A 703 1.19 1.40 16.18
CA ARG A 703 1.88 2.20 15.14
C ARG A 703 3.35 1.83 15.00
N ILE A 704 4.04 1.51 16.09
CA ILE A 704 5.42 1.00 16.06
C ILE A 704 5.46 -0.39 15.40
N GLU A 705 4.55 -1.28 15.77
CA GLU A 705 4.47 -2.64 15.20
C GLU A 705 4.17 -2.64 13.69
N ALA A 706 3.34 -1.70 13.24
CA ALA A 706 2.92 -1.56 11.85
C ALA A 706 4.06 -1.13 10.90
N ASP A 707 5.10 -0.46 11.41
CA ASP A 707 6.24 0.00 10.62
C ASP A 707 7.43 -0.94 10.79
N TRP A 708 7.76 -1.69 9.73
CA TRP A 708 8.88 -2.64 9.73
C TRP A 708 10.23 -2.05 10.13
N ARG A 709 10.41 -0.72 9.98
CA ARG A 709 11.64 -0.01 10.35
C ARG A 709 11.76 0.22 11.86
N MET A 710 10.66 0.09 12.60
CA MET A 710 10.57 0.42 14.04
C MET A 710 10.64 -0.80 14.96
N GLY A 711 11.12 -1.95 14.45
CA GLY A 711 11.16 -3.21 15.18
C GLY A 711 11.88 -3.17 16.52
N ASP A 712 12.85 -2.27 16.71
CA ASP A 712 13.52 -2.04 18.01
C ASP A 712 12.56 -1.60 19.12
N GLY A 713 11.48 -0.89 18.77
CA GLY A 713 10.43 -0.48 19.71
C GLY A 713 9.46 -1.59 20.09
N ILE A 714 9.51 -2.75 19.43
CA ILE A 714 8.67 -3.90 19.76
C ILE A 714 9.27 -4.61 20.98
N PRO A 715 8.49 -4.90 22.04
CA PRO A 715 8.95 -5.63 23.22
C PRO A 715 9.52 -7.02 22.87
N ASN A 716 10.58 -7.46 23.57
CA ASN A 716 11.24 -8.75 23.31
C ASN A 716 10.33 -9.97 23.56
N ASN A 717 9.31 -9.84 24.41
CA ASN A 717 8.32 -10.88 24.67
C ASN A 717 7.15 -10.88 23.67
N SER A 718 7.12 -9.95 22.70
CA SER A 718 6.12 -9.96 21.64
C SER A 718 6.39 -11.09 20.65
N LEU A 719 5.36 -11.84 20.30
CA LEU A 719 5.42 -12.89 19.26
C LEU A 719 5.80 -12.31 17.89
N ASN A 720 5.54 -11.02 17.66
CA ASN A 720 5.83 -10.34 16.40
C ASN A 720 7.27 -9.78 16.34
N LYS A 721 8.05 -9.87 17.43
CA LYS A 721 9.44 -9.38 17.47
C LYS A 721 10.31 -10.07 16.42
N LYS A 722 10.10 -11.37 16.20
CA LYS A 722 10.85 -12.19 15.23
C LYS A 722 10.92 -11.57 13.82
N TYR A 723 9.85 -10.94 13.35
CA TYR A 723 9.80 -10.32 12.02
C TYR A 723 10.72 -9.11 11.85
N THR A 724 11.28 -8.58 12.95
CA THR A 724 12.31 -7.53 12.90
C THR A 724 13.59 -8.03 12.24
N GLU A 725 13.86 -9.34 12.32
CA GLU A 725 15.03 -9.96 11.72
C GLU A 725 15.13 -9.64 10.22
N TYR A 726 13.99 -9.71 9.50
CA TYR A 726 13.95 -9.41 8.07
C TYR A 726 14.40 -7.98 7.77
N PHE A 727 13.97 -6.99 8.56
CA PHE A 727 14.42 -5.62 8.33
C PHE A 727 15.93 -5.44 8.57
N MET A 728 16.48 -6.19 9.53
CA MET A 728 17.90 -6.15 9.87
C MET A 728 18.78 -6.85 8.83
N ARG A 729 18.32 -7.97 8.26
CA ARG A 729 19.16 -8.91 7.50
C ARG A 729 18.74 -9.13 6.04
N GLY A 730 17.48 -8.90 5.69
CA GLY A 730 16.89 -9.34 4.41
C GLY A 730 16.46 -10.81 4.41
N GLU A 731 16.60 -11.50 5.55
CA GLU A 731 16.34 -12.92 5.75
C GLU A 731 15.45 -13.11 6.97
N LEU A 732 14.77 -14.26 7.05
CA LEU A 732 13.97 -14.63 8.21
C LEU A 732 14.21 -16.09 8.54
N ASP A 733 14.41 -16.41 9.82
CA ASP A 733 14.78 -17.75 10.30
C ASP A 733 16.07 -18.28 9.64
N GLY A 734 16.99 -17.38 9.31
CA GLY A 734 18.24 -17.69 8.60
C GLY A 734 18.08 -18.13 7.15
N LEU A 735 16.89 -17.93 6.55
CA LEU A 735 16.60 -18.27 5.17
C LEU A 735 16.35 -17.02 4.32
N PRO A 736 16.81 -17.00 3.05
CA PRO A 736 16.33 -16.04 2.06
C PRO A 736 14.81 -16.11 1.95
N MET A 737 14.16 -14.96 1.77
CA MET A 737 12.69 -14.88 1.81
C MET A 737 11.98 -15.83 0.83
N HIS A 738 12.56 -16.06 -0.34
CA HIS A 738 11.99 -16.95 -1.36
C HIS A 738 12.09 -18.43 -0.98
N GLU A 739 13.03 -18.83 -0.12
CA GLU A 739 13.10 -20.17 0.46
C GLU A 739 12.20 -20.26 1.69
N TRP A 740 12.21 -19.23 2.54
CA TRP A 740 11.40 -19.16 3.76
C TRP A 740 9.91 -19.40 3.47
N VAL A 741 9.32 -18.80 2.44
CA VAL A 741 7.88 -18.99 2.12
C VAL A 741 7.52 -20.40 1.66
N HIS A 742 8.50 -21.21 1.25
CA HIS A 742 8.31 -22.59 0.77
C HIS A 742 8.78 -23.64 1.77
N ALA A 743 9.36 -23.23 2.90
CA ALA A 743 9.74 -24.14 3.98
C ALA A 743 8.49 -24.79 4.61
N GLU A 744 8.61 -26.07 5.01
CA GLU A 744 7.48 -26.89 5.45
C GLU A 744 6.73 -26.31 6.66
N SER A 745 7.47 -25.72 7.61
CA SER A 745 6.95 -25.11 8.84
C SER A 745 6.78 -23.58 8.74
N SER A 746 6.82 -23.01 7.55
CA SER A 746 6.75 -21.56 7.37
C SER A 746 5.37 -20.99 7.65
N GLU A 747 5.31 -19.95 8.48
CA GLU A 747 4.10 -19.10 8.61
C GLU A 747 3.79 -18.33 7.32
N GLY A 748 4.77 -18.21 6.41
CA GLY A 748 4.60 -17.61 5.10
C GLY A 748 4.05 -18.55 4.03
N LYS A 749 3.71 -19.81 4.36
CA LYS A 749 3.15 -20.76 3.39
C LYS A 749 1.84 -20.22 2.80
N MET A 750 1.63 -20.44 1.50
CA MET A 750 0.42 -20.01 0.81
C MET A 750 -0.82 -20.66 1.44
N PRO A 751 -1.81 -19.87 1.93
CA PRO A 751 -3.05 -20.43 2.45
C PRO A 751 -3.80 -21.24 1.38
N ASP A 752 -4.27 -22.44 1.72
CA ASP A 752 -4.95 -23.35 0.78
C ASP A 752 -6.22 -22.75 0.14
N ALA A 753 -6.81 -21.74 0.79
CA ALA A 753 -7.95 -21.00 0.28
C ALA A 753 -7.62 -20.10 -0.94
N ILE A 754 -6.34 -19.83 -1.21
CA ILE A 754 -5.87 -19.13 -2.41
C ILE A 754 -5.72 -20.14 -3.54
N THR A 755 -6.43 -19.93 -4.66
CA THR A 755 -6.33 -20.84 -5.81
C THR A 755 -5.13 -20.44 -6.68
N ASN A 756 -4.21 -21.38 -6.92
CA ASN A 756 -3.05 -21.21 -7.79
C ASN A 756 -3.14 -22.14 -9.01
N GLU A 757 -3.64 -21.61 -10.12
CA GLU A 757 -3.78 -22.32 -11.39
C GLU A 757 -3.46 -21.39 -12.56
N ARG A 758 -2.50 -21.78 -13.41
CA ARG A 758 -2.00 -20.96 -14.52
C ARG A 758 -2.50 -21.44 -15.89
N GLU A 759 -2.62 -20.52 -16.85
CA GLU A 759 -3.20 -20.77 -18.18
C GLU A 759 -2.49 -21.87 -18.98
N GLY A 760 -1.18 -22.07 -18.79
CA GLY A 760 -0.48 -23.24 -19.34
C GLY A 760 -0.34 -23.27 -20.86
N GLN A 761 -0.44 -22.11 -21.52
CA GLN A 761 -0.40 -21.99 -22.99
C GLN A 761 0.89 -22.59 -23.59
N PHE A 762 0.76 -23.32 -24.71
CA PHE A 762 1.87 -24.09 -25.31
C PHE A 762 3.04 -23.21 -25.75
N TYR A 763 2.77 -22.01 -26.30
CA TYR A 763 3.79 -21.10 -26.80
C TYR A 763 4.72 -20.56 -25.69
N LEU A 764 4.34 -20.65 -24.42
CA LEU A 764 5.16 -20.25 -23.27
C LEU A 764 6.34 -21.20 -23.01
N LYS A 765 6.37 -22.37 -23.66
CA LYS A 765 7.52 -23.30 -23.62
C LYS A 765 8.64 -22.89 -24.59
N VAL A 766 8.33 -22.08 -25.60
CA VAL A 766 9.28 -21.65 -26.62
C VAL A 766 10.06 -20.44 -26.10
N GLY A 767 11.38 -20.60 -25.89
CA GLY A 767 12.26 -19.53 -25.38
C GLY A 767 12.61 -19.61 -23.90
N GLY A 768 12.13 -20.62 -23.17
CA GLY A 768 12.51 -20.88 -21.76
C GLY A 768 13.84 -21.62 -21.59
N THR A 769 14.61 -21.79 -22.66
CA THR A 769 15.87 -22.53 -22.69
C THR A 769 16.93 -21.71 -23.41
N ILE A 770 17.36 -20.59 -22.81
CA ILE A 770 18.67 -19.97 -23.06
C ILE A 770 19.21 -19.41 -21.74
#